data_AF-A0A0V0QA19-F1
#
_entry.id   AF-A0A0V0QA19-F1
#
_cell.length_a   1.000
_cell.length_b   1.000
_cell.length_c   1.000
_cell.angle_alpha   90.00
_cell.angle_beta   90.00
_cell.angle_gamma   90.00
#
_symmetry.space_group_name_H-M   'P 1'
#
loop_
_entity.id
_entity.type
_entity.pdbx_description
1 polymer ?
#
loop_
_entity_poly.entity_id
_entity_poly.type
_entity_poly.pdbx_seq_one_letter_code
_entity_poly.pdbx_strand_id
1 'polypeptide(L)'
;MFNFEKEIKDLNLINRDINLFGKVYVEKLKKLKILVYGLRPLGVEIITNLSHYSPNQLAIWDENNVNIQDLGASSCYKESDVDTRLRQDVCMQYLRQINSKLNVKIEDGYKLNSQELLHQFDLVIISDVYDFKLLQEINDICRQKKPQATGLIYAGQLGLYSFLFQDFGTDFKINDRDGEDVYPYLITNITKSDPGVVTIHKDKPHNFQNGDFICINEVQGMKEVNGNEARPIKIKNEYEFTIEDTSDYQPYQKNGLVQIIKVPFRKSFQSFADYMKNPIFNQQIYQDEEGKENMIFWHQILQSVFRFYEQNKQLPKKNDQEHASLFSKICLEVFQENQENENLKFNQEKIDKQLIHNFGLIAENIFQPLSVFTGALVSKETVAFVGKYSPINQIFHINEMRLFPNDNSQLNKDETELDRYSDIRSIFGNQILQKIKDFKVAVIGSGANGCEVLRILSLLGVSAGGKGKIFVVDDAEIKKFNINVHPWIGKEELNKNKAEVACLKCKEINGQINIEAKLERASIKNNDHLDENFWSSLDLIINSSDKIDCRHYLFNKSIWFEKPLFDQKIQGLKAITQILVPFETGTEQQNLSSKNEFESKKENIFEFPYLPIHNIMWAKEQFVFFFVDTMKEISSLMKDPGLFWATYRNIMKFNPKYRTRVSIFKNILLDLEKVDLDILINYSREIYEFLYVTKINQLLNQHPPDEPGSENAFWIGYKRLPYPLHYQSMEQNSSHNALKFITISTIILAQIFNIDFNIEEKSTYVQQKLKQMYEKDQRPPYFQLEKELSDKEVENIISELSDLENFKCKNINVGNLNFEGDHLRSYYIEFLDISANIRAKCYTLQSIQKHLVEIVAFENDRTCPLTQSISASILSFELMNLLQKRKREDYRQCELDLAINKCVNEPPCQPKKHDSNQDPDTVLIPSEFTEWDKLRIYGRQTINTLINNFYEKDNIILTNILAENQLVWDQSLENQEQILDKTPAEVYKELVKNGTVGKSALELALSAKTNEGKQCIFAKVKYNIGDGE
;
A
#
# COMPACT_ATOMS: atom_id res chain seq x y z
N MET A 1 11.01 -1.67 22.57
CA MET A 1 11.57 -2.82 21.81
C MET A 1 11.10 -2.92 20.35
N PHE A 2 10.02 -2.24 19.93
CA PHE A 2 9.58 -2.12 18.52
C PHE A 2 9.90 -0.75 17.88
N ASN A 3 10.67 0.10 18.58
CA ASN A 3 10.67 1.53 18.27
C ASN A 3 11.60 1.94 17.13
N PHE A 4 12.73 1.27 16.88
CA PHE A 4 13.67 1.76 15.87
C PHE A 4 13.15 1.66 14.43
N GLU A 5 12.64 0.49 14.02
CA GLU A 5 12.01 0.33 12.70
C GLU A 5 10.70 1.14 12.58
N LYS A 6 9.97 1.30 13.68
CA LYS A 6 8.76 2.12 13.77
C LYS A 6 9.09 3.61 13.62
N GLU A 7 10.11 4.10 14.32
CA GLU A 7 10.61 5.47 14.31
C GLU A 7 11.25 5.83 12.96
N ILE A 8 11.87 4.88 12.25
CA ILE A 8 12.34 5.07 10.87
C ILE A 8 11.16 5.23 9.90
N LYS A 9 10.16 4.33 9.93
CA LYS A 9 8.93 4.48 9.10
C LYS A 9 8.21 5.80 9.35
N ASP A 10 8.36 6.34 10.54
CA ASP A 10 7.83 7.62 11.01
C ASP A 10 8.65 8.84 10.57
N LEU A 11 9.52 8.70 9.56
CA LEU A 11 10.33 9.79 9.05
C LEU A 11 10.16 9.83 7.52
N ASN A 12 9.04 10.32 7.01
CA ASN A 12 8.71 10.42 5.56
C ASN A 12 8.52 11.87 5.06
N LEU A 13 9.57 12.57 4.62
CA LEU A 13 9.51 14.00 4.23
C LEU A 13 10.01 14.35 2.83
N ILE A 14 10.43 13.40 2.00
CA ILE A 14 10.86 13.75 0.63
C ILE A 14 9.90 13.14 -0.39
N ASN A 15 8.89 13.97 -0.71
CA ASN A 15 8.09 14.01 -1.93
C ASN A 15 7.47 12.66 -2.33
N ARG A 16 6.38 12.26 -1.65
CA ARG A 16 5.53 11.10 -1.99
C ARG A 16 5.27 10.97 -3.49
N ASP A 17 4.96 12.08 -4.14
CA ASP A 17 4.66 12.12 -5.57
C ASP A 17 5.91 11.84 -6.44
N ILE A 18 7.13 12.15 -5.97
CA ILE A 18 8.37 11.73 -6.65
C ILE A 18 8.56 10.22 -6.53
N ASN A 19 8.26 9.64 -5.37
CA ASN A 19 8.37 8.19 -5.16
C ASN A 19 7.34 7.41 -5.99
N LEU A 20 6.16 7.98 -6.20
CA LEU A 20 5.11 7.42 -7.04
C LEU A 20 5.41 7.63 -8.53
N PHE A 21 5.54 8.89 -8.94
CA PHE A 21 5.53 9.27 -10.36
C PHE A 21 6.93 9.41 -10.95
N GLY A 22 7.92 9.73 -10.13
CA GLY A 22 9.28 10.08 -10.54
C GLY A 22 9.48 11.59 -10.69
N LYS A 23 10.68 12.07 -10.31
CA LYS A 23 11.02 13.50 -10.25
C LYS A 23 10.71 14.26 -11.54
N VAL A 24 11.08 13.68 -12.68
CA VAL A 24 10.88 14.28 -14.01
C VAL A 24 9.41 14.58 -14.27
N TYR A 25 8.51 13.68 -13.88
CA TYR A 25 7.08 13.80 -14.14
C TYR A 25 6.41 14.77 -13.15
N VAL A 26 6.84 14.77 -11.89
CA VAL A 26 6.41 15.78 -10.90
C VAL A 26 6.79 17.20 -11.36
N GLU A 27 7.99 17.39 -11.91
CA GLU A 27 8.40 18.69 -12.46
C GLU A 27 7.58 19.12 -13.68
N LYS A 28 7.10 18.16 -14.50
CA LYS A 28 6.17 18.45 -15.59
C LYS A 28 4.79 18.83 -15.07
N LEU A 29 4.25 18.09 -14.10
CA LEU A 29 2.95 18.38 -13.47
C LEU A 29 2.91 19.81 -12.91
N LYS A 30 3.98 20.22 -12.22
CA LYS A 30 4.14 21.58 -11.66
C LYS A 30 4.20 22.70 -12.70
N LYS A 31 4.41 22.39 -13.98
CA LYS A 31 4.43 23.38 -15.07
C LYS A 31 3.06 23.55 -15.74
N LEU A 32 2.14 22.61 -15.53
CA LEU A 32 0.85 22.60 -16.20
C LEU A 32 -0.01 23.80 -15.77
N LYS A 33 -0.71 24.38 -16.75
CA LYS A 33 -1.89 25.21 -16.54
C LYS A 33 -3.13 24.37 -16.82
N ILE A 34 -3.98 24.21 -15.82
CA ILE A 34 -5.17 23.35 -15.89
C ILE A 34 -6.41 24.21 -15.67
N LEU A 35 -7.42 24.03 -16.52
CA LEU A 35 -8.77 24.58 -16.32
C LEU A 35 -9.72 23.45 -15.93
N VAL A 36 -10.49 23.62 -14.86
CA VAL A 36 -11.58 22.72 -14.47
C VAL A 36 -12.91 23.46 -14.52
N TYR A 37 -13.83 22.98 -15.36
CA TYR A 37 -15.19 23.49 -15.47
C TYR A 37 -16.19 22.53 -14.81
N GLY A 38 -17.10 23.09 -14.02
CA GLY A 38 -18.05 22.35 -13.20
C GLY A 38 -17.44 21.99 -11.85
N LEU A 39 -18.12 22.40 -10.78
CA LEU A 39 -17.71 22.17 -9.39
C LEU A 39 -18.86 21.52 -8.61
N ARG A 40 -19.67 20.69 -9.26
CA ARG A 40 -20.44 19.66 -8.58
C ARG A 40 -19.48 18.70 -7.85
N PRO A 41 -19.96 17.82 -6.95
CA PRO A 41 -19.15 16.83 -6.23
C PRO A 41 -18.01 16.17 -7.03
N LEU A 42 -18.25 15.70 -8.27
CA LEU A 42 -17.19 15.17 -9.13
C LEU A 42 -16.09 16.21 -9.42
N GLY A 43 -16.46 17.40 -9.84
CA GLY A 43 -15.54 18.52 -10.04
C GLY A 43 -14.73 18.88 -8.79
N VAL A 44 -15.36 18.83 -7.61
CA VAL A 44 -14.67 19.05 -6.32
C VAL A 44 -13.61 17.98 -6.04
N GLU A 45 -13.92 16.71 -6.27
CA GLU A 45 -12.95 15.61 -6.11
C GLU A 45 -11.77 15.77 -7.09
N ILE A 46 -12.03 16.21 -8.32
CA ILE A 46 -10.99 16.50 -9.31
C ILE A 46 -10.06 17.61 -8.81
N ILE A 47 -10.58 18.80 -8.45
CA ILE A 47 -9.73 19.91 -8.02
C ILE A 47 -8.98 19.61 -6.72
N THR A 48 -9.58 18.84 -5.82
CA THR A 48 -8.97 18.43 -4.56
C THR A 48 -7.74 17.56 -4.83
N ASN A 49 -7.88 16.55 -5.67
CA ASN A 49 -6.78 15.67 -6.05
C ASN A 49 -5.68 16.42 -6.83
N LEU A 50 -6.05 17.28 -7.78
CA LEU A 50 -5.10 18.09 -8.56
C LEU A 50 -4.33 19.11 -7.70
N SER A 51 -4.93 19.60 -6.61
CA SER A 51 -4.28 20.54 -5.68
C SER A 51 -2.98 19.98 -5.09
N HIS A 52 -2.89 18.66 -4.93
CA HIS A 52 -1.71 17.99 -4.40
C HIS A 52 -0.53 18.02 -5.38
N TYR A 53 -0.78 17.98 -6.69
CA TYR A 53 0.27 18.06 -7.71
C TYR A 53 0.91 19.46 -7.80
N SER A 54 0.26 20.48 -7.25
CA SER A 54 0.71 21.87 -7.28
C SER A 54 1.05 22.36 -8.70
N PRO A 55 0.09 22.29 -9.66
CA PRO A 55 0.28 22.82 -11.00
C PRO A 55 0.63 24.31 -10.98
N ASN A 56 1.22 24.81 -12.07
CA ASN A 56 1.59 26.22 -12.22
C ASN A 56 0.37 27.14 -12.10
N GLN A 57 -0.77 26.70 -12.64
CA GLN A 57 -2.05 27.36 -12.46
C GLN A 57 -3.16 26.31 -12.44
N LEU A 58 -4.07 26.42 -11.46
CA LEU A 58 -5.33 25.71 -11.43
C LEU A 58 -6.47 26.73 -11.55
N ALA A 59 -7.02 26.86 -12.75
CA ALA A 59 -8.20 27.67 -13.00
C ALA A 59 -9.46 26.83 -12.74
N ILE A 60 -10.44 27.42 -12.07
CA ILE A 60 -11.74 26.80 -11.76
C ILE A 60 -12.88 27.69 -12.23
N TRP A 61 -13.99 27.08 -12.63
CA TRP A 61 -15.17 27.83 -13.07
C TRP A 61 -16.48 27.05 -12.79
N ASP A 62 -17.34 27.65 -11.97
CA ASP A 62 -18.73 27.24 -11.72
C ASP A 62 -19.49 28.38 -11.03
N GLU A 63 -20.37 29.05 -11.79
CA GLU A 63 -21.17 30.19 -11.33
C GLU A 63 -22.49 29.77 -10.66
N ASN A 64 -22.70 28.48 -10.40
CA ASN A 64 -23.89 28.03 -9.67
C ASN A 64 -23.73 28.22 -8.16
N ASN A 65 -24.86 28.46 -7.49
CA ASN A 65 -24.91 28.44 -6.03
C ASN A 65 -24.62 27.04 -5.47
N VAL A 66 -24.11 27.00 -4.24
CA VAL A 66 -24.04 25.77 -3.46
C VAL A 66 -25.46 25.30 -3.14
N ASN A 67 -25.79 24.06 -3.49
CA ASN A 67 -27.07 23.43 -3.19
C ASN A 67 -26.96 22.55 -1.94
N ILE A 68 -28.09 22.33 -1.24
CA ILE A 68 -28.12 21.46 -0.05
C ILE A 68 -27.62 20.03 -0.31
N GLN A 69 -27.85 19.50 -1.51
CA GLN A 69 -27.39 18.18 -1.94
C GLN A 69 -25.85 18.09 -2.04
N ASP A 70 -25.18 19.21 -2.34
CA ASP A 70 -23.72 19.24 -2.45
C ASP A 70 -23.05 18.89 -1.11
N LEU A 71 -23.71 19.17 0.02
CA LEU A 71 -23.23 18.83 1.36
C LEU A 71 -23.14 17.32 1.61
N GLY A 72 -24.03 16.53 1.00
CA GLY A 72 -24.02 15.07 1.13
C GLY A 72 -22.96 14.40 0.28
N ALA A 73 -22.42 15.15 -0.68
CA ALA A 73 -21.55 14.61 -1.71
C ALA A 73 -20.15 15.24 -1.75
N SER A 74 -19.88 16.26 -0.93
CA SER A 74 -18.57 16.93 -0.88
C SER A 74 -18.26 17.47 0.52
N SER A 75 -17.01 17.31 0.95
CA SER A 75 -16.50 17.88 2.21
C SER A 75 -16.10 19.36 2.11
N CYS A 76 -16.18 19.95 0.92
CA CYS A 76 -15.82 21.36 0.67
C CYS A 76 -16.88 22.33 1.20
N TYR A 77 -18.15 21.97 1.07
CA TYR A 77 -19.30 22.85 1.33
C TYR A 77 -19.81 22.73 2.76
N LYS A 78 -20.30 23.85 3.32
CA LYS A 78 -20.94 23.91 4.64
C LYS A 78 -22.38 24.36 4.52
N GLU A 79 -23.19 24.04 5.53
CA GLU A 79 -24.59 24.47 5.59
C GLU A 79 -24.76 25.99 5.45
N SER A 80 -23.78 26.78 5.94
CA SER A 80 -23.76 28.23 5.81
C SER A 80 -23.53 28.75 4.39
N ASP A 81 -23.02 27.93 3.47
CA ASP A 81 -22.74 28.34 2.08
C ASP A 81 -23.94 28.13 1.15
N VAL A 82 -24.92 27.30 1.55
CA VAL A 82 -26.08 26.92 0.75
C VAL A 82 -26.90 28.14 0.36
N ASP A 83 -27.22 28.27 -0.93
CA ASP A 83 -27.98 29.37 -1.55
C ASP A 83 -27.43 30.79 -1.30
N THR A 84 -26.25 30.92 -0.68
CA THR A 84 -25.65 32.22 -0.31
C THR A 84 -24.32 32.47 -1.01
N ARG A 85 -23.63 31.43 -1.45
CA ARG A 85 -22.31 31.53 -2.09
C ARG A 85 -22.23 30.68 -3.35
N LEU A 86 -21.42 31.14 -4.29
CA LEU A 86 -21.10 30.38 -5.51
C LEU A 86 -20.14 29.24 -5.18
N ARG A 87 -20.31 28.11 -5.87
CA ARG A 87 -19.44 26.94 -5.70
C ARG A 87 -17.97 27.28 -5.93
N GLN A 88 -17.65 28.07 -6.95
CA GLN A 88 -16.28 28.48 -7.25
C GLN A 88 -15.61 29.29 -6.14
N ASP A 89 -16.36 30.14 -5.44
CA ASP A 89 -15.82 30.95 -4.34
C ASP A 89 -15.51 30.10 -3.11
N VAL A 90 -16.36 29.12 -2.81
CA VAL A 90 -16.15 28.19 -1.70
C VAL A 90 -14.97 27.27 -2.02
N CYS A 91 -14.94 26.69 -3.23
CA CYS A 91 -13.85 25.83 -3.69
C CYS A 91 -12.50 26.56 -3.72
N MET A 92 -12.45 27.82 -4.16
CA MET A 92 -11.24 28.65 -4.12
C MET A 92 -10.68 28.76 -2.69
N GLN A 93 -11.55 29.04 -1.71
CA GLN A 93 -11.14 29.13 -0.31
C GLN A 93 -10.66 27.78 0.24
N TYR A 94 -11.40 26.71 -0.06
CA TYR A 94 -11.05 25.34 0.35
C TYR A 94 -9.69 24.89 -0.20
N LEU A 95 -9.42 25.11 -1.49
CA LEU A 95 -8.14 24.79 -2.12
C LEU A 95 -6.97 25.55 -1.48
N ARG A 96 -7.17 26.81 -1.10
CA ARG A 96 -6.14 27.61 -0.40
C ARG A 96 -5.89 27.15 1.03
N GLN A 97 -6.89 26.53 1.68
CA GLN A 97 -6.71 25.90 2.98
C GLN A 97 -5.89 24.62 2.87
N ILE A 98 -6.16 23.78 1.87
CA ILE A 98 -5.40 22.54 1.61
C ILE A 98 -3.97 22.85 1.21
N ASN A 99 -3.78 23.80 0.27
CA ASN A 99 -2.47 24.15 -0.26
C ASN A 99 -2.36 25.67 -0.46
N SER A 100 -1.87 26.36 0.57
CA SER A 100 -1.70 27.82 0.58
C SER A 100 -0.75 28.36 -0.50
N LYS A 101 0.08 27.51 -1.11
CA LYS A 101 1.01 27.88 -2.20
C LYS A 101 0.42 27.70 -3.59
N LEU A 102 -0.78 27.12 -3.70
CA LEU A 102 -1.40 26.83 -4.98
C LEU A 102 -1.86 28.12 -5.67
N ASN A 103 -1.49 28.29 -6.94
CA ASN A 103 -1.96 29.38 -7.78
C ASN A 103 -3.34 29.02 -8.35
N VAL A 104 -4.39 29.27 -7.57
CA VAL A 104 -5.78 29.06 -7.99
C VAL A 104 -6.38 30.36 -8.51
N LYS A 105 -7.06 30.30 -9.65
CA LYS A 105 -7.83 31.41 -10.25
C LYS A 105 -9.26 31.01 -10.53
N ILE A 106 -10.18 31.95 -10.41
CA ILE A 106 -11.53 31.83 -10.96
C ILE A 106 -11.46 32.44 -12.36
N GLU A 107 -11.98 31.72 -13.35
CA GLU A 107 -12.17 32.27 -14.69
C GLU A 107 -13.58 32.81 -14.80
N ASP A 108 -13.71 34.02 -15.36
CA ASP A 108 -14.97 34.71 -15.58
C ASP A 108 -14.95 35.41 -16.96
N GLY A 109 -16.12 35.90 -17.41
CA GLY A 109 -16.21 36.78 -18.58
C GLY A 109 -16.00 36.15 -19.96
N TYR A 110 -15.65 34.86 -20.04
CA TYR A 110 -15.53 34.11 -21.29
C TYR A 110 -16.73 33.17 -21.50
N LYS A 111 -16.91 32.71 -22.74
CA LYS A 111 -17.71 31.49 -23.01
C LYS A 111 -16.79 30.27 -22.90
N LEU A 112 -17.33 29.13 -22.47
CA LEU A 112 -16.54 27.92 -22.28
C LEU A 112 -15.88 27.42 -23.57
N ASN A 113 -16.54 27.60 -24.71
CA ASN A 113 -16.01 27.34 -26.05
C ASN A 113 -15.20 28.51 -26.64
N SER A 114 -14.68 29.43 -25.82
CA SER A 114 -13.81 30.50 -26.30
C SER A 114 -12.41 29.96 -26.62
N GLN A 115 -11.97 30.12 -27.87
CA GLN A 115 -10.60 29.78 -28.27
C GLN A 115 -9.55 30.57 -27.47
N GLU A 116 -9.81 31.85 -27.22
CA GLU A 116 -8.90 32.71 -26.43
C GLU A 116 -8.70 32.16 -25.02
N LEU A 117 -9.75 31.62 -24.39
CA LEU A 117 -9.66 31.01 -23.06
C LEU A 117 -8.92 29.67 -23.14
N LEU A 118 -9.43 28.74 -23.95
CA LEU A 118 -8.96 27.35 -23.97
C LEU A 118 -7.48 27.23 -24.37
N HIS A 119 -6.99 28.10 -25.27
CA HIS A 119 -5.59 28.08 -25.69
C HIS A 119 -4.61 28.57 -24.63
N GLN A 120 -5.06 29.17 -23.52
CA GLN A 120 -4.21 29.57 -22.40
C GLN A 120 -3.75 28.39 -21.53
N PHE A 121 -4.47 27.26 -21.61
CA PHE A 121 -4.26 26.08 -20.77
C PHE A 121 -3.57 24.95 -21.53
N ASP A 122 -2.92 24.06 -20.78
CA ASP A 122 -2.29 22.85 -21.32
C ASP A 122 -3.28 21.67 -21.29
N LEU A 123 -4.13 21.65 -20.26
CA LEU A 123 -5.15 20.63 -20.03
C LEU A 123 -6.47 21.31 -19.61
N VAL A 124 -7.57 20.93 -20.24
CA VAL A 124 -8.92 21.35 -19.91
C VAL A 124 -9.69 20.13 -19.41
N ILE A 125 -10.35 20.28 -18.26
CA ILE A 125 -11.16 19.24 -17.63
C ILE A 125 -12.59 19.75 -17.49
N ILE A 126 -13.55 19.00 -18.01
CA ILE A 126 -14.98 19.34 -17.96
C ILE A 126 -15.70 18.27 -17.16
N SER A 127 -16.49 18.69 -16.17
CA SER A 127 -17.34 17.80 -15.38
C SER A 127 -18.82 18.12 -15.55
N ASP A 128 -19.66 17.09 -15.66
CA ASP A 128 -21.14 17.15 -15.59
C ASP A 128 -21.80 18.14 -16.59
N VAL A 129 -21.25 18.26 -17.80
CA VAL A 129 -21.83 19.02 -18.92
C VAL A 129 -22.36 18.06 -19.97
N TYR A 130 -23.63 18.20 -20.38
CA TYR A 130 -24.28 17.23 -21.29
C TYR A 130 -24.74 17.86 -22.62
N ASP A 131 -24.32 19.08 -22.93
CA ASP A 131 -24.52 19.66 -24.26
C ASP A 131 -23.47 19.11 -25.25
N PHE A 132 -23.89 18.17 -26.09
CA PHE A 132 -23.02 17.49 -27.05
C PHE A 132 -22.31 18.47 -28.00
N LYS A 133 -23.04 19.48 -28.50
CA LYS A 133 -22.49 20.42 -29.47
C LYS A 133 -21.42 21.31 -28.84
N LEU A 134 -21.68 21.76 -27.61
CA LEU A 134 -20.69 22.52 -26.84
C LEU A 134 -19.42 21.71 -26.59
N LEU A 135 -19.56 20.45 -26.17
CA LEU A 135 -18.43 19.54 -25.93
C LEU A 135 -17.60 19.28 -27.19
N GLN A 136 -18.28 19.08 -28.33
CA GLN A 136 -17.62 18.93 -29.63
C GLN A 136 -16.82 20.19 -29.98
N GLU A 137 -17.42 21.37 -29.89
CA GLU A 137 -16.75 22.64 -30.20
C GLU A 137 -15.50 22.85 -29.30
N ILE A 138 -15.61 22.55 -28.01
CA ILE A 138 -14.47 22.64 -27.09
C ILE A 138 -13.35 21.68 -27.49
N ASN A 139 -13.66 20.42 -27.79
CA ASN A 139 -12.66 19.44 -28.21
C ASN A 139 -11.96 19.85 -29.51
N ASP A 140 -12.73 20.34 -30.50
CA ASP A 140 -12.20 20.82 -31.77
C ASP A 140 -11.25 22.01 -31.57
N ILE A 141 -11.62 22.98 -30.72
CA ILE A 141 -10.77 24.12 -30.38
C ILE A 141 -9.49 23.68 -29.66
N CYS A 142 -9.58 22.75 -28.70
CA CYS A 142 -8.44 22.20 -27.99
C CYS A 142 -7.42 21.54 -28.96
N ARG A 143 -7.91 20.80 -29.97
CA ARG A 143 -7.08 20.15 -31.00
C ARG A 143 -6.35 21.14 -31.92
N GLN A 144 -6.90 22.34 -32.12
CA GLN A 144 -6.35 23.34 -33.04
C GLN A 144 -5.08 24.04 -32.50
N LYS A 145 -4.84 24.03 -31.18
CA LYS A 145 -3.66 24.68 -30.59
C LYS A 145 -2.35 24.09 -31.14
N LYS A 146 -1.39 24.97 -31.45
CA LYS A 146 -0.04 24.62 -31.94
C LYS A 146 1.04 25.22 -31.04
N PRO A 147 2.25 24.60 -30.93
CA PRO A 147 2.68 23.37 -31.60
C PRO A 147 2.07 22.09 -31.02
N GLN A 148 1.55 22.13 -29.80
CA GLN A 148 0.93 21.01 -29.10
C GLN A 148 -0.54 21.33 -28.81
N ALA A 149 -1.42 20.36 -29.02
CA ALA A 149 -2.84 20.48 -28.70
C ALA A 149 -3.04 20.64 -27.19
N THR A 150 -4.11 21.35 -26.81
CA THR A 150 -4.60 21.35 -25.43
C THR A 150 -5.24 19.99 -25.16
N GLY A 151 -4.83 19.31 -24.09
CA GLY A 151 -5.49 18.06 -23.69
C GLY A 151 -6.93 18.33 -23.22
N LEU A 152 -7.84 17.41 -23.48
CA LEU A 152 -9.19 17.42 -22.94
C LEU A 152 -9.44 16.14 -22.12
N ILE A 153 -9.95 16.30 -20.91
CA ILE A 153 -10.61 15.23 -20.15
C ILE A 153 -12.04 15.68 -19.90
N TYR A 154 -13.01 14.83 -20.23
CA TYR A 154 -14.42 15.06 -19.97
C TYR A 154 -14.95 13.92 -19.12
N ALA A 155 -15.54 14.24 -17.97
CA ALA A 155 -16.10 13.25 -17.07
C ALA A 155 -17.51 13.67 -16.63
N GLY A 156 -18.31 12.70 -16.22
CA GLY A 156 -19.63 13.00 -15.70
C GLY A 156 -20.15 11.88 -14.82
N GLN A 157 -21.05 12.25 -13.92
CA GLN A 157 -21.79 11.31 -13.07
C GLN A 157 -23.30 11.47 -13.27
N LEU A 158 -23.96 10.32 -13.46
CA LEU A 158 -25.40 10.20 -13.68
C LEU A 158 -25.94 9.07 -12.79
N GLY A 159 -26.36 9.41 -11.56
CA GLY A 159 -26.82 8.44 -10.58
C GLY A 159 -25.74 7.41 -10.21
N LEU A 160 -26.03 6.13 -10.51
CA LEU A 160 -25.14 4.98 -10.30
C LEU A 160 -24.25 4.67 -11.51
N TYR A 161 -24.06 5.62 -12.42
CA TYR A 161 -23.19 5.50 -13.57
C TYR A 161 -22.28 6.73 -13.68
N SER A 162 -21.01 6.52 -14.00
CA SER A 162 -20.08 7.58 -14.34
C SER A 162 -19.24 7.19 -15.55
N PHE A 163 -18.65 8.18 -16.19
CA PHE A 163 -17.73 7.96 -17.29
C PHE A 163 -16.59 8.97 -17.27
N LEU A 164 -15.52 8.61 -17.97
CA LEU A 164 -14.41 9.50 -18.32
C LEU A 164 -14.09 9.30 -19.79
N PHE A 165 -14.04 10.37 -20.56
CA PHE A 165 -13.51 10.44 -21.91
C PHE A 165 -12.26 11.32 -21.91
N GLN A 166 -11.28 10.98 -22.74
CA GLN A 166 -10.12 11.83 -22.93
C GLN A 166 -9.57 11.87 -24.35
N ASP A 167 -8.92 13.00 -24.64
CA ASP A 167 -8.29 13.29 -25.91
C ASP A 167 -7.05 14.16 -25.70
N PHE A 168 -5.88 13.59 -25.95
CA PHE A 168 -4.59 14.29 -25.87
C PHE A 168 -4.01 14.64 -27.24
N GLY A 169 -4.84 14.58 -28.29
CA GLY A 169 -4.46 14.89 -29.66
C GLY A 169 -3.93 13.69 -30.43
N THR A 170 -3.53 13.95 -31.68
CA THR A 170 -3.18 12.89 -32.65
C THR A 170 -1.73 12.40 -32.57
N ASP A 171 -0.88 13.07 -31.79
CA ASP A 171 0.54 12.72 -31.65
C ASP A 171 1.01 12.88 -30.20
N PHE A 172 0.51 11.99 -29.33
CA PHE A 172 0.80 12.01 -27.90
C PHE A 172 1.94 11.06 -27.52
N LYS A 173 2.92 11.53 -26.75
CA LYS A 173 4.11 10.75 -26.35
C LYS A 173 4.01 10.23 -24.91
N ILE A 174 4.02 8.91 -24.77
CA ILE A 174 4.09 8.19 -23.49
C ILE A 174 5.53 7.76 -23.26
N ASN A 175 6.15 8.15 -22.14
CA ASN A 175 7.56 7.85 -21.86
C ASN A 175 7.75 6.63 -20.95
N ASP A 176 6.76 6.33 -20.12
CA ASP A 176 6.78 5.21 -19.19
C ASP A 176 5.34 4.70 -19.03
N ARG A 177 5.07 3.42 -19.30
CA ARG A 177 3.71 2.87 -19.43
C ARG A 177 3.15 2.24 -18.15
N ASP A 178 4.02 1.80 -17.26
CA ASP A 178 3.67 1.00 -16.09
C ASP A 178 4.28 1.58 -14.79
N GLY A 179 5.29 2.43 -14.90
CA GLY A 179 6.04 2.93 -13.76
C GLY A 179 6.75 1.88 -12.92
N GLU A 180 6.88 0.65 -13.42
CA GLU A 180 7.62 -0.42 -12.76
C GLU A 180 9.11 -0.12 -12.75
N ASP A 181 9.77 -0.51 -11.67
CA ASP A 181 11.23 -0.42 -11.59
C ASP A 181 11.83 -1.49 -12.50
N VAL A 182 12.97 -1.17 -13.12
CA VAL A 182 13.64 -2.11 -14.01
C VAL A 182 14.96 -2.52 -13.38
N TYR A 183 15.14 -3.82 -13.18
CA TYR A 183 16.37 -4.40 -12.65
C TYR A 183 17.13 -5.16 -13.74
N PRO A 184 18.47 -5.13 -13.73
CA PRO A 184 19.26 -5.90 -14.67
C PRO A 184 19.24 -7.39 -14.34
N TYR A 185 19.26 -8.23 -15.37
CA TYR A 185 19.45 -9.67 -15.31
C TYR A 185 20.87 -10.03 -15.74
N LEU A 186 21.41 -11.08 -15.12
CA LEU A 186 22.73 -11.58 -15.50
C LEU A 186 22.66 -12.47 -16.75
N ILE A 187 23.51 -12.15 -17.73
CA ILE A 187 23.74 -12.96 -18.93
C ILE A 187 24.72 -14.08 -18.60
N THR A 188 24.39 -15.30 -19.03
CA THR A 188 25.26 -16.47 -18.94
C THR A 188 25.87 -16.84 -20.29
N ASN A 189 25.19 -16.54 -21.40
CA ASN A 189 25.70 -16.82 -22.74
C ASN A 189 25.07 -15.90 -23.79
N ILE A 190 25.80 -15.65 -24.88
CA ILE A 190 25.29 -15.04 -26.12
C ILE A 190 25.79 -15.85 -27.31
N THR A 191 24.88 -16.39 -28.12
CA THR A 191 25.26 -17.15 -29.32
C THR A 191 25.74 -16.22 -30.44
N LYS A 192 26.60 -16.75 -31.32
CA LYS A 192 26.91 -16.15 -32.61
C LYS A 192 25.98 -16.72 -33.67
N SER A 193 24.86 -16.04 -33.93
CA SER A 193 23.82 -16.52 -34.87
C SER A 193 22.97 -15.37 -35.37
N ASP A 194 22.15 -15.64 -36.40
CA ASP A 194 21.08 -14.76 -36.86
C ASP A 194 19.70 -15.40 -36.60
N PRO A 195 18.89 -14.88 -35.65
CA PRO A 195 19.23 -13.84 -34.69
C PRO A 195 20.13 -14.37 -33.55
N GLY A 196 20.87 -13.49 -32.87
CA GLY A 196 21.64 -13.84 -31.69
C GLY A 196 20.72 -14.24 -30.54
N VAL A 197 21.11 -15.23 -29.73
CA VAL A 197 20.32 -15.71 -28.57
C VAL A 197 21.07 -15.36 -27.30
N VAL A 198 20.41 -14.60 -26.42
CA VAL A 198 20.91 -14.29 -25.09
C VAL A 198 20.25 -15.25 -24.10
N THR A 199 21.07 -15.92 -23.29
CA THR A 199 20.63 -16.76 -22.18
C THR A 199 20.96 -16.05 -20.88
N ILE A 200 19.98 -15.93 -19.99
CA ILE A 200 20.17 -15.36 -18.64
C ILE A 200 20.32 -16.44 -17.57
N HIS A 201 20.74 -16.05 -16.38
CA HIS A 201 20.96 -16.95 -15.26
C HIS A 201 19.65 -17.58 -14.75
N LYS A 202 19.64 -18.90 -14.54
CA LYS A 202 18.43 -19.68 -14.18
C LYS A 202 17.81 -19.35 -12.81
N ASP A 203 18.57 -18.71 -11.92
CA ASP A 203 18.09 -18.30 -10.59
C ASP A 203 16.88 -17.36 -10.63
N LYS A 204 16.76 -16.52 -11.67
CA LYS A 204 15.67 -15.56 -11.80
C LYS A 204 15.16 -15.54 -13.24
N PRO A 205 13.94 -16.03 -13.54
CA PRO A 205 13.34 -15.88 -14.85
C PRO A 205 13.10 -14.40 -15.15
N HIS A 206 13.27 -13.98 -16.40
CA HIS A 206 12.96 -12.61 -16.79
C HIS A 206 11.45 -12.38 -16.91
N ASN A 207 11.03 -11.13 -16.72
CA ASN A 207 9.67 -10.67 -16.96
C ASN A 207 9.51 -9.96 -18.33
N PHE A 208 10.48 -10.11 -19.23
CA PHE A 208 10.46 -9.48 -20.54
C PHE A 208 9.31 -10.00 -21.42
N GLN A 209 8.82 -9.15 -22.31
CA GLN A 209 7.76 -9.44 -23.29
C GLN A 209 8.25 -9.19 -24.72
N ASN A 210 7.57 -9.81 -25.69
CA ASN A 210 7.84 -9.54 -27.10
C ASN A 210 7.58 -8.07 -27.43
N GLY A 211 8.57 -7.40 -28.01
CA GLY A 211 8.50 -5.96 -28.32
C GLY A 211 9.06 -5.04 -27.22
N ASP A 212 9.57 -5.61 -26.12
CA ASP A 212 10.40 -4.86 -25.19
C ASP A 212 11.73 -4.46 -25.83
N PHE A 213 12.36 -3.45 -25.24
CA PHE A 213 13.69 -2.98 -25.63
C PHE A 213 14.64 -3.15 -24.46
N ILE A 214 15.88 -3.54 -24.74
CA ILE A 214 16.91 -3.76 -23.73
C ILE A 214 18.18 -2.96 -24.02
N CYS A 215 19.02 -2.76 -23.01
CA CYS A 215 20.45 -2.55 -23.17
C CYS A 215 21.24 -3.71 -22.58
N ILE A 216 22.46 -3.89 -23.08
CA ILE A 216 23.42 -4.88 -22.60
C ILE A 216 24.70 -4.14 -22.22
N ASN A 217 25.26 -4.46 -21.06
CA ASN A 217 26.51 -3.87 -20.56
C ASN A 217 27.38 -4.94 -19.91
N GLU A 218 28.68 -4.64 -19.74
CA GLU A 218 29.64 -5.48 -19.02
C GLU A 218 29.93 -6.87 -19.62
N VAL A 219 29.53 -7.13 -20.87
CA VAL A 219 29.87 -8.37 -21.59
C VAL A 219 31.36 -8.37 -21.94
N GLN A 220 32.05 -9.44 -21.58
CA GLN A 220 33.44 -9.69 -21.95
C GLN A 220 33.51 -10.71 -23.09
N GLY A 221 34.48 -10.55 -23.99
CA GLY A 221 34.60 -11.34 -25.22
C GLY A 221 33.85 -10.72 -26.39
N MET A 222 32.54 -10.53 -26.25
CA MET A 222 31.66 -9.93 -27.26
C MET A 222 31.38 -8.46 -26.88
N LYS A 223 32.26 -7.54 -27.24
CA LYS A 223 32.15 -6.13 -26.78
C LYS A 223 31.14 -5.31 -27.58
N GLU A 224 30.86 -5.74 -28.80
CA GLU A 224 29.94 -5.12 -29.77
C GLU A 224 28.50 -5.07 -29.25
N VAL A 225 28.13 -6.00 -28.36
CA VAL A 225 26.81 -5.97 -27.72
C VAL A 225 26.69 -4.94 -26.60
N ASN A 226 27.81 -4.41 -26.10
CA ASN A 226 27.76 -3.45 -25.00
C ASN A 226 27.31 -2.06 -25.49
N GLY A 227 26.34 -1.46 -24.82
CA GLY A 227 25.89 -0.10 -25.10
C GLY A 227 24.52 0.21 -24.50
N ASN A 228 24.19 1.50 -24.47
CA ASN A 228 22.89 1.99 -23.99
C ASN A 228 21.84 2.12 -25.10
N GLU A 229 22.12 1.55 -26.27
CA GLU A 229 21.19 1.55 -27.40
C GLU A 229 20.00 0.64 -27.11
N ALA A 230 18.80 1.09 -27.44
CA ALA A 230 17.58 0.33 -27.24
C ALA A 230 17.47 -0.76 -28.32
N ARG A 231 17.59 -2.03 -27.90
CA ARG A 231 17.58 -3.19 -28.79
C ARG A 231 16.26 -3.96 -28.64
N PRO A 232 15.49 -4.18 -29.72
CA PRO A 232 14.25 -4.95 -29.63
C PRO A 232 14.55 -6.43 -29.34
N ILE A 233 13.68 -7.09 -28.59
CA ILE A 233 13.82 -8.51 -28.26
C ILE A 233 12.61 -9.34 -28.67
N LYS A 234 12.86 -10.64 -28.86
CA LYS A 234 11.81 -11.67 -29.02
C LYS A 234 12.04 -12.82 -28.04
N ILE A 235 11.06 -13.07 -27.19
CA ILE A 235 11.10 -14.07 -26.13
C ILE A 235 11.05 -15.47 -26.74
N LYS A 236 11.94 -16.36 -26.29
CA LYS A 236 11.88 -17.81 -26.58
C LYS A 236 11.28 -18.58 -25.41
N ASN A 237 11.74 -18.29 -24.20
CA ASN A 237 11.24 -18.88 -22.95
C ASN A 237 11.57 -17.91 -21.80
N GLU A 238 11.39 -18.34 -20.56
CA GLU A 238 11.62 -17.52 -19.36
C GLU A 238 13.09 -17.17 -19.05
N TYR A 239 14.06 -17.76 -19.77
CA TYR A 239 15.49 -17.50 -19.62
C TYR A 239 16.21 -17.10 -20.91
N GLU A 240 15.51 -17.10 -22.05
CA GLU A 240 16.13 -16.89 -23.36
C GLU A 240 15.29 -15.99 -24.25
N PHE A 241 15.97 -15.10 -24.94
CA PHE A 241 15.38 -14.21 -25.94
C PHE A 241 16.40 -13.92 -27.05
N THR A 242 15.91 -13.44 -28.19
CA THR A 242 16.75 -13.10 -29.33
C THR A 242 17.02 -11.60 -29.41
N ILE A 243 18.19 -11.25 -29.91
CA ILE A 243 18.64 -9.87 -30.23
C ILE A 243 18.96 -9.77 -31.73
N GLU A 244 19.67 -8.73 -32.17
CA GLU A 244 20.15 -8.59 -33.54
C GLU A 244 21.10 -9.73 -33.99
N ASP A 245 21.50 -9.73 -35.27
CA ASP A 245 22.48 -10.68 -35.79
C ASP A 245 23.86 -10.46 -35.12
N THR A 246 24.36 -11.52 -34.48
CA THR A 246 25.65 -11.54 -33.76
C THR A 246 26.70 -12.39 -34.48
N SER A 247 26.44 -12.83 -35.71
CA SER A 247 27.32 -13.73 -36.48
C SER A 247 28.72 -13.14 -36.70
N ASP A 248 28.81 -11.82 -36.91
CA ASP A 248 30.06 -11.10 -37.13
C ASP A 248 30.76 -10.65 -35.84
N TYR A 249 30.15 -10.84 -34.67
CA TYR A 249 30.71 -10.37 -33.40
C TYR A 249 31.79 -11.31 -32.86
N GLN A 250 32.64 -10.82 -31.96
CA GLN A 250 33.54 -11.67 -31.20
C GLN A 250 32.77 -12.68 -30.32
N PRO A 251 33.32 -13.87 -30.04
CA PRO A 251 32.64 -14.86 -29.21
C PRO A 251 32.46 -14.34 -27.78
N TYR A 252 31.29 -14.62 -27.20
CA TYR A 252 31.02 -14.37 -25.80
C TYR A 252 32.01 -15.16 -24.92
N GLN A 253 32.55 -14.51 -23.89
CA GLN A 253 33.43 -15.16 -22.91
C GLN A 253 32.74 -15.29 -21.55
N LYS A 254 32.36 -14.17 -20.94
CA LYS A 254 31.75 -14.14 -19.60
C LYS A 254 31.12 -12.80 -19.29
N ASN A 255 30.29 -12.81 -18.24
CA ASN A 255 29.60 -11.65 -17.68
C ASN A 255 28.65 -10.96 -18.67
N GLY A 256 27.88 -10.01 -18.15
CA GLY A 256 26.94 -9.25 -18.93
C GLY A 256 25.70 -8.97 -18.11
N LEU A 257 25.20 -7.74 -18.16
CA LEU A 257 23.95 -7.35 -17.57
C LEU A 257 23.02 -6.88 -18.68
N VAL A 258 21.81 -7.42 -18.69
CA VAL A 258 20.73 -6.99 -19.58
C VAL A 258 19.63 -6.32 -18.77
N GLN A 259 19.17 -5.15 -19.21
CA GLN A 259 18.11 -4.39 -18.54
C GLN A 259 17.12 -3.83 -19.57
N ILE A 260 15.83 -3.77 -19.23
CA ILE A 260 14.83 -3.12 -20.08
C ILE A 260 15.13 -1.62 -20.18
N ILE A 261 15.02 -1.07 -21.39
CA ILE A 261 14.93 0.36 -21.63
C ILE A 261 13.48 0.70 -21.95
N LYS A 262 12.91 1.64 -21.18
CA LYS A 262 11.60 2.21 -21.51
C LYS A 262 11.72 3.15 -22.69
N VAL A 263 11.35 2.68 -23.88
CA VAL A 263 11.31 3.52 -25.08
C VAL A 263 9.98 4.29 -25.15
N PRO A 264 10.00 5.58 -25.52
CA PRO A 264 8.75 6.32 -25.65
C PRO A 264 7.87 5.79 -26.79
N PHE A 265 6.58 5.65 -26.50
CA PHE A 265 5.55 5.23 -27.45
C PHE A 265 4.70 6.43 -27.86
N ARG A 266 4.27 6.49 -29.14
CA ARG A 266 3.38 7.54 -29.65
C ARG A 266 1.97 6.98 -29.84
N LYS A 267 0.96 7.76 -29.47
CA LYS A 267 -0.46 7.39 -29.55
C LYS A 267 -1.27 8.50 -30.19
N SER A 268 -2.23 8.13 -31.02
CA SER A 268 -3.21 9.04 -31.63
C SER A 268 -4.58 8.82 -31.00
N PHE A 269 -5.24 9.90 -30.61
CA PHE A 269 -6.58 9.91 -30.03
C PHE A 269 -7.59 10.38 -31.11
N GLN A 270 -8.78 9.76 -31.17
CA GLN A 270 -9.92 10.25 -31.95
C GLN A 270 -10.57 11.47 -31.28
N SER A 271 -11.22 12.33 -32.06
CA SER A 271 -11.98 13.47 -31.52
C SER A 271 -13.19 12.98 -30.73
N PHE A 272 -13.75 13.83 -29.88
CA PHE A 272 -14.97 13.52 -29.13
C PHE A 272 -16.12 13.11 -30.05
N ALA A 273 -16.37 13.88 -31.11
CA ALA A 273 -17.46 13.60 -32.05
C ALA A 273 -17.22 12.32 -32.85
N ASP A 274 -16.00 12.05 -33.29
CA ASP A 274 -15.67 10.83 -34.03
C ASP A 274 -15.75 9.60 -33.14
N TYR A 275 -15.21 9.68 -31.91
CA TYR A 275 -15.23 8.57 -30.96
C TYR A 275 -16.65 8.25 -30.51
N MET A 276 -17.49 9.27 -30.26
CA MET A 276 -18.88 9.05 -29.91
C MET A 276 -19.64 8.30 -30.99
N LYS A 277 -19.32 8.50 -32.28
CA LYS A 277 -19.96 7.81 -33.40
C LYS A 277 -19.33 6.44 -33.72
N ASN A 278 -18.02 6.33 -33.62
CA ASN A 278 -17.24 5.15 -34.02
C ASN A 278 -16.14 4.85 -32.99
N PRO A 279 -16.50 4.34 -31.81
CA PRO A 279 -15.54 4.10 -30.73
C PRO A 279 -14.65 2.90 -31.03
N ILE A 280 -13.39 3.00 -30.61
CA ILE A 280 -12.46 1.87 -30.55
C ILE A 280 -12.35 1.44 -29.09
N PHE A 281 -13.11 0.42 -28.71
CA PHE A 281 -13.02 -0.19 -27.38
C PHE A 281 -11.77 -1.07 -27.32
N ASN A 282 -10.88 -0.81 -26.35
CA ASN A 282 -9.66 -1.58 -26.16
C ASN A 282 -9.77 -2.55 -24.99
N GLN A 283 -9.12 -3.71 -25.11
CA GLN A 283 -9.00 -4.74 -24.07
C GLN A 283 -8.31 -4.26 -22.77
N GLN A 284 -7.79 -3.03 -22.71
CA GLN A 284 -7.29 -2.45 -21.47
C GLN A 284 -8.39 -2.29 -20.41
N ILE A 285 -9.65 -2.23 -20.83
CA ILE A 285 -10.79 -1.82 -19.99
C ILE A 285 -11.76 -3.00 -19.73
N TYR A 286 -11.71 -4.06 -20.53
CA TYR A 286 -12.58 -5.24 -20.42
C TYR A 286 -11.76 -6.52 -20.58
N GLN A 287 -12.19 -7.60 -19.94
CA GLN A 287 -11.43 -8.86 -19.86
C GLN A 287 -11.89 -9.93 -20.86
N ASP A 288 -13.14 -9.83 -21.30
CA ASP A 288 -13.83 -10.80 -22.13
C ASP A 288 -14.83 -10.11 -23.08
N GLU A 289 -15.47 -10.90 -23.94
CA GLU A 289 -16.49 -10.38 -24.88
C GLU A 289 -17.72 -9.82 -24.15
N GLU A 290 -18.08 -10.35 -22.97
CA GLU A 290 -19.17 -9.82 -22.16
C GLU A 290 -18.87 -8.40 -21.67
N GLY A 291 -17.66 -8.17 -21.18
CA GLY A 291 -17.20 -6.83 -20.80
C GLY A 291 -17.20 -5.86 -21.98
N LYS A 292 -16.86 -6.32 -23.19
CA LYS A 292 -16.94 -5.50 -24.41
C LYS A 292 -18.37 -5.13 -24.76
N GLU A 293 -19.29 -6.10 -24.74
CA GLU A 293 -20.72 -5.86 -24.95
C GLU A 293 -21.29 -4.86 -23.93
N ASN A 294 -20.88 -4.98 -22.66
CA ASN A 294 -21.28 -4.05 -21.61
C ASN A 294 -20.77 -2.61 -21.88
N MET A 295 -19.55 -2.45 -22.38
CA MET A 295 -19.03 -1.13 -22.78
C MET A 295 -19.83 -0.52 -23.94
N ILE A 296 -20.19 -1.34 -24.94
CA ILE A 296 -21.04 -0.91 -26.06
C ILE A 296 -22.42 -0.48 -25.56
N PHE A 297 -23.02 -1.23 -24.63
CA PHE A 297 -24.30 -0.90 -24.03
C PHE A 297 -24.25 0.47 -23.33
N TRP A 298 -23.30 0.68 -22.42
CA TRP A 298 -23.17 1.93 -21.66
C TRP A 298 -22.76 3.13 -22.51
N HIS A 299 -21.99 2.93 -23.57
CA HIS A 299 -21.69 4.00 -24.54
C HIS A 299 -22.96 4.49 -25.25
N GLN A 300 -23.86 3.58 -25.62
CA GLN A 300 -25.13 3.94 -26.25
C GLN A 300 -26.13 4.56 -25.26
N ILE A 301 -26.10 4.16 -23.98
CA ILE A 301 -26.81 4.87 -22.91
C ILE A 301 -26.33 6.31 -22.82
N LEU A 302 -25.02 6.56 -22.87
CA LEU A 302 -24.46 7.91 -22.86
C LEU A 302 -24.86 8.73 -24.11
N GLN A 303 -24.85 8.13 -25.30
CA GLN A 303 -25.40 8.77 -26.50
C GLN A 303 -26.88 9.17 -26.32
N SER A 304 -27.66 8.31 -25.65
CA SER A 304 -29.08 8.55 -25.35
C SER A 304 -29.26 9.72 -24.38
N VAL A 305 -28.36 9.88 -23.41
CA VAL A 305 -28.33 11.04 -22.49
C VAL A 305 -28.11 12.33 -23.27
N PHE A 306 -27.13 12.35 -24.18
CA PHE A 306 -26.90 13.53 -25.03
C PHE A 306 -28.11 13.87 -25.89
N ARG A 307 -28.76 12.85 -26.49
CA ARG A 307 -29.98 13.05 -27.29
C ARG A 307 -31.15 13.57 -26.45
N PHE A 308 -31.35 13.01 -25.25
CA PHE A 308 -32.36 13.48 -24.31
C PHE A 308 -32.11 14.96 -23.93
N TYR A 309 -30.87 15.30 -23.59
CA TYR A 309 -30.49 16.67 -23.23
C TYR A 309 -30.64 17.64 -24.41
N GLU A 310 -30.32 17.22 -25.63
CA GLU A 310 -30.49 18.06 -26.82
C GLU A 310 -31.95 18.46 -27.02
N GLN A 311 -32.89 17.51 -26.84
CA GLN A 311 -34.33 17.69 -27.01
C GLN A 311 -34.99 18.47 -25.86
N ASN A 312 -34.53 18.27 -24.61
CA ASN A 312 -35.22 18.77 -23.41
C ASN A 312 -34.45 19.88 -22.65
N LYS A 313 -33.16 20.08 -22.96
CA LYS A 313 -32.24 21.01 -22.27
C LYS A 313 -32.08 20.74 -20.77
N GLN A 314 -32.33 19.51 -20.34
CA GLN A 314 -32.15 19.01 -18.99
C GLN A 314 -31.93 17.49 -19.03
N LEU A 315 -31.42 16.93 -17.94
CA LEU A 315 -31.36 15.48 -17.74
C LEU A 315 -32.75 14.91 -17.46
N PRO A 316 -32.95 13.57 -17.58
CA PRO A 316 -34.13 12.91 -17.04
C PRO A 316 -34.29 13.29 -15.56
N LYS A 317 -35.45 13.82 -15.21
CA LYS A 317 -35.68 14.38 -13.89
C LYS A 317 -35.77 13.22 -12.90
N LYS A 318 -35.08 13.32 -11.77
CA LYS A 318 -35.08 12.24 -10.77
C LYS A 318 -36.51 11.91 -10.30
N ASN A 319 -36.77 10.61 -10.10
CA ASN A 319 -38.06 10.04 -9.70
C ASN A 319 -39.25 10.35 -10.64
N ASP A 320 -39.02 10.90 -11.83
CA ASP A 320 -40.06 11.24 -12.80
C ASP A 320 -40.29 10.08 -13.79
N GLN A 321 -41.47 9.47 -13.69
CA GLN A 321 -41.84 8.32 -14.51
C GLN A 321 -42.03 8.66 -15.99
N GLU A 322 -42.48 9.88 -16.30
CA GLU A 322 -42.70 10.31 -17.68
C GLU A 322 -41.35 10.56 -18.36
N HIS A 323 -40.43 11.26 -17.69
CA HIS A 323 -39.06 11.45 -18.17
C HIS A 323 -38.32 10.12 -18.32
N ALA A 324 -38.44 9.20 -17.36
CA ALA A 324 -37.82 7.87 -17.45
C ALA A 324 -38.36 7.03 -18.63
N SER A 325 -39.67 7.10 -18.88
CA SER A 325 -40.30 6.44 -20.03
C SER A 325 -39.85 7.07 -21.36
N LEU A 326 -39.76 8.39 -21.42
CA LEU A 326 -39.25 9.12 -22.59
C LEU A 326 -37.78 8.78 -22.86
N PHE A 327 -36.95 8.76 -21.82
CA PHE A 327 -35.55 8.35 -21.92
C PHE A 327 -35.42 6.91 -22.44
N SER A 328 -36.22 5.99 -21.93
CA SER A 328 -36.26 4.59 -22.39
C SER A 328 -36.60 4.49 -23.87
N LYS A 329 -37.57 5.27 -24.34
CA LYS A 329 -37.92 5.34 -25.77
C LYS A 329 -36.73 5.83 -26.62
N ILE A 330 -36.12 6.94 -26.23
CA ILE A 330 -34.95 7.51 -26.92
C ILE A 330 -33.80 6.50 -26.98
N CYS A 331 -33.59 5.77 -25.89
CA CYS A 331 -32.54 4.78 -25.80
C CYS A 331 -32.75 3.61 -26.78
N LEU A 332 -33.98 3.10 -26.87
CA LEU A 332 -34.33 2.07 -27.85
C LEU A 332 -34.15 2.54 -29.30
N GLU A 333 -34.47 3.81 -29.60
CA GLU A 333 -34.21 4.42 -30.92
C GLU A 333 -32.70 4.45 -31.23
N VAL A 334 -31.87 4.90 -30.28
CA VAL A 334 -30.39 4.91 -30.43
C VAL A 334 -29.85 3.49 -30.66
N PHE A 335 -30.29 2.50 -29.88
CA PHE A 335 -29.88 1.11 -30.05
C PHE A 335 -30.25 0.53 -31.42
N GLN A 336 -31.38 0.96 -31.99
CA GLN A 336 -31.82 0.54 -33.31
C GLN A 336 -30.99 1.19 -34.43
N GLU A 337 -30.74 2.49 -34.34
CA GLU A 337 -29.93 3.23 -35.32
C GLU A 337 -28.50 2.72 -35.40
N ASN A 338 -27.91 2.33 -34.27
CA ASN A 338 -26.54 1.84 -34.21
C ASN A 338 -26.37 0.37 -34.65
N GLN A 339 -27.44 -0.36 -34.99
CA GLN A 339 -27.32 -1.78 -35.40
C GLN A 339 -26.49 -2.00 -36.66
N GLU A 340 -26.45 -0.99 -37.55
CA GLU A 340 -25.65 -1.03 -38.77
C GLU A 340 -24.17 -0.70 -38.54
N ASN A 341 -23.81 -0.16 -37.37
CA ASN A 341 -22.44 0.18 -37.03
C ASN A 341 -21.74 -1.01 -36.38
N GLU A 342 -20.74 -1.59 -37.05
CA GLU A 342 -19.99 -2.76 -36.56
C GLU A 342 -19.35 -2.55 -35.17
N ASN A 343 -18.96 -1.32 -34.82
CA ASN A 343 -18.34 -1.02 -33.52
C ASN A 343 -19.36 -0.81 -32.38
N LEU A 344 -20.64 -0.60 -32.70
CA LEU A 344 -21.72 -0.33 -31.75
C LEU A 344 -22.83 -1.39 -31.79
N LYS A 345 -22.71 -2.38 -32.66
CA LYS A 345 -23.70 -3.45 -32.78
C LYS A 345 -23.83 -4.20 -31.45
N PHE A 346 -25.06 -4.33 -30.98
CA PHE A 346 -25.40 -4.95 -29.70
C PHE A 346 -26.57 -5.92 -29.86
N ASN A 347 -26.52 -7.05 -29.17
CA ASN A 347 -27.61 -8.02 -29.19
C ASN A 347 -28.88 -7.42 -28.55
N GLN A 348 -29.90 -7.16 -29.35
CA GLN A 348 -31.13 -6.54 -28.87
C GLN A 348 -31.91 -7.37 -27.85
N GLU A 349 -31.73 -8.69 -27.82
CA GLU A 349 -32.35 -9.56 -26.82
C GLU A 349 -31.76 -9.37 -25.41
N LYS A 350 -30.53 -8.85 -25.32
CA LYS A 350 -29.86 -8.55 -24.04
C LYS A 350 -30.21 -7.16 -23.49
N ILE A 351 -31.06 -6.38 -24.16
CA ILE A 351 -31.46 -5.05 -23.70
C ILE A 351 -32.39 -5.18 -22.49
N ASP A 352 -31.88 -4.81 -21.32
CA ASP A 352 -32.69 -4.71 -20.11
C ASP A 352 -33.44 -3.37 -20.08
N LYS A 353 -34.71 -3.40 -20.50
CA LYS A 353 -35.59 -2.22 -20.51
C LYS A 353 -35.87 -1.68 -19.11
N GLN A 354 -35.90 -2.56 -18.09
CA GLN A 354 -36.15 -2.13 -16.72
C GLN A 354 -34.93 -1.38 -16.18
N LEU A 355 -33.72 -1.84 -16.49
CA LEU A 355 -32.49 -1.14 -16.15
C LEU A 355 -32.43 0.26 -16.78
N ILE A 356 -32.79 0.39 -18.06
CA ILE A 356 -32.82 1.68 -18.76
C ILE A 356 -33.84 2.63 -18.11
N HIS A 357 -35.03 2.12 -17.79
CA HIS A 357 -36.05 2.90 -17.09
C HIS A 357 -35.57 3.35 -15.71
N ASN A 358 -34.98 2.44 -14.93
CA ASN A 358 -34.42 2.74 -13.62
C ASN A 358 -33.29 3.77 -13.70
N PHE A 359 -32.41 3.69 -14.72
CA PHE A 359 -31.40 4.71 -14.97
C PHE A 359 -32.05 6.08 -15.22
N GLY A 360 -33.11 6.15 -16.03
CA GLY A 360 -33.86 7.38 -16.28
C GLY A 360 -34.45 7.99 -14.99
N LEU A 361 -34.80 7.18 -14.00
CA LEU A 361 -35.30 7.66 -12.70
C LEU A 361 -34.22 8.28 -11.81
N ILE A 362 -32.94 7.97 -12.03
CA ILE A 362 -31.84 8.40 -11.15
C ILE A 362 -30.74 9.19 -11.84
N ALA A 363 -30.84 9.43 -13.15
CA ALA A 363 -29.78 10.02 -13.96
C ALA A 363 -29.33 11.41 -13.44
N GLU A 364 -30.23 12.19 -12.84
CA GLU A 364 -29.91 13.51 -12.27
C GLU A 364 -29.21 13.44 -10.89
N ASN A 365 -29.38 12.33 -10.16
CA ASN A 365 -28.87 12.17 -8.79
C ASN A 365 -27.34 12.05 -8.76
N ILE A 366 -26.76 12.42 -7.60
CA ILE A 366 -25.34 12.18 -7.30
C ILE A 366 -25.21 11.07 -6.26
N PHE A 367 -24.41 10.07 -6.60
CA PHE A 367 -23.92 9.07 -5.68
C PHE A 367 -22.44 9.32 -5.36
N GLN A 368 -22.16 10.01 -4.26
CA GLN A 368 -20.83 10.50 -3.89
C GLN A 368 -19.67 9.50 -4.08
N PRO A 369 -19.80 8.21 -3.76
CA PRO A 369 -18.70 7.25 -3.97
C PRO A 369 -18.26 7.15 -5.43
N LEU A 370 -19.16 7.30 -6.40
CA LEU A 370 -18.78 7.35 -7.81
C LEU A 370 -18.08 8.67 -8.18
N SER A 371 -18.42 9.81 -7.55
CA SER A 371 -17.70 11.07 -7.73
C SER A 371 -16.24 10.92 -7.31
N VAL A 372 -16.01 10.27 -6.16
CA VAL A 372 -14.66 10.01 -5.64
C VAL A 372 -13.88 9.08 -6.56
N PHE A 373 -14.48 7.95 -6.97
CA PHE A 373 -13.85 7.02 -7.90
C PHE A 373 -13.44 7.72 -9.21
N THR A 374 -14.37 8.42 -9.85
CA THR A 374 -14.13 9.06 -11.14
C THR A 374 -13.19 10.25 -11.01
N GLY A 375 -13.28 11.05 -9.95
CA GLY A 375 -12.37 12.16 -9.69
C GLY A 375 -10.91 11.73 -9.48
N ALA A 376 -10.71 10.60 -8.78
CA ALA A 376 -9.41 9.97 -8.64
C ALA A 376 -8.86 9.48 -10.00
N LEU A 377 -9.72 8.89 -10.83
CA LEU A 377 -9.35 8.43 -12.18
C LEU A 377 -8.95 9.59 -13.11
N VAL A 378 -9.74 10.68 -13.15
CA VAL A 378 -9.41 11.92 -13.88
C VAL A 378 -8.04 12.46 -13.46
N SER A 379 -7.78 12.45 -12.16
CA SER A 379 -6.52 12.94 -11.61
C SER A 379 -5.34 12.04 -12.00
N LYS A 380 -5.55 10.72 -12.04
CA LYS A 380 -4.56 9.78 -12.58
C LYS A 380 -4.31 10.03 -14.07
N GLU A 381 -5.34 10.31 -14.87
CA GLU A 381 -5.16 10.64 -16.30
C GLU A 381 -4.42 11.96 -16.52
N THR A 382 -4.46 12.89 -15.56
CA THR A 382 -3.59 14.09 -15.57
C THR A 382 -2.11 13.73 -15.40
N VAL A 383 -1.79 12.67 -14.64
CA VAL A 383 -0.42 12.11 -14.58
C VAL A 383 -0.06 11.42 -15.89
N ALA A 384 -1.02 10.70 -16.50
CA ALA A 384 -0.85 10.12 -17.84
C ALA A 384 -0.54 11.19 -18.91
N PHE A 385 -1.17 12.37 -18.81
CA PHE A 385 -0.96 13.50 -19.71
C PHE A 385 0.50 14.00 -19.75
N VAL A 386 1.26 13.91 -18.65
CA VAL A 386 2.70 14.28 -18.65
C VAL A 386 3.62 13.17 -19.19
N GLY A 387 3.03 12.07 -19.65
CA GLY A 387 3.66 10.92 -20.28
C GLY A 387 4.12 9.83 -19.32
N LYS A 388 3.53 9.73 -18.12
CA LYS A 388 3.76 8.69 -17.11
C LYS A 388 2.52 7.83 -16.94
N TYR A 389 2.67 6.51 -17.01
CA TYR A 389 1.60 5.51 -17.07
C TYR A 389 0.85 5.48 -18.40
N SER A 390 0.08 4.41 -18.59
CA SER A 390 -0.72 4.21 -19.79
C SER A 390 -2.01 5.04 -19.68
N PRO A 391 -2.29 5.94 -20.64
CA PRO A 391 -3.56 6.67 -20.68
C PRO A 391 -4.70 5.76 -21.14
N ILE A 392 -5.88 5.92 -20.55
CA ILE A 392 -7.14 5.29 -20.99
C ILE A 392 -7.37 5.51 -22.50
N ASN A 393 -7.95 4.51 -23.20
CA ASN A 393 -8.15 4.53 -24.65
C ASN A 393 -9.57 4.21 -25.10
N GLN A 394 -10.50 5.16 -25.21
CA GLN A 394 -10.39 6.58 -24.84
C GLN A 394 -11.50 7.01 -23.88
N ILE A 395 -12.56 6.20 -23.80
CA ILE A 395 -13.61 6.32 -22.79
C ILE A 395 -13.49 5.16 -21.79
N PHE A 396 -13.84 5.45 -20.54
CA PHE A 396 -14.00 4.47 -19.48
C PHE A 396 -15.40 4.64 -18.90
N HIS A 397 -16.15 3.54 -18.83
CA HIS A 397 -17.49 3.49 -18.24
C HIS A 397 -17.43 2.73 -16.92
N ILE A 398 -17.97 3.32 -15.86
CA ILE A 398 -18.22 2.63 -14.59
C ILE A 398 -19.71 2.72 -14.28
N ASN A 399 -20.31 1.56 -14.00
CA ASN A 399 -21.72 1.48 -13.65
C ASN A 399 -21.88 0.55 -12.44
N GLU A 400 -22.77 0.96 -11.55
CA GLU A 400 -23.11 0.24 -10.32
C GLU A 400 -24.63 0.10 -10.21
N MET A 401 -25.32 -0.04 -11.36
CA MET A 401 -26.77 -0.26 -11.39
C MET A 401 -27.20 -1.52 -10.65
N ARG A 402 -26.30 -2.48 -10.40
CA ARG A 402 -26.54 -3.62 -9.49
C ARG A 402 -26.96 -3.20 -8.08
N LEU A 403 -26.53 -2.01 -7.65
CA LEU A 403 -26.88 -1.45 -6.33
C LEU A 403 -28.31 -0.92 -6.28
N PHE A 404 -28.94 -0.65 -7.44
CA PHE A 404 -30.31 -0.14 -7.49
C PHE A 404 -31.27 -1.13 -6.81
N PRO A 405 -32.19 -0.68 -5.93
CA PRO A 405 -33.06 -1.58 -5.17
C PRO A 405 -33.92 -2.49 -6.05
N ASN A 406 -33.94 -3.79 -5.74
CA ASN A 406 -34.83 -4.75 -6.43
C ASN A 406 -36.31 -4.46 -6.17
N ASP A 407 -36.64 -4.00 -4.96
CA ASP A 407 -37.98 -3.56 -4.57
C ASP A 407 -38.00 -2.02 -4.54
N ASN A 408 -38.57 -1.43 -5.59
CA ASN A 408 -38.73 0.01 -5.74
C ASN A 408 -40.10 0.53 -5.27
N SER A 409 -40.94 -0.32 -4.67
CA SER A 409 -42.29 0.05 -4.18
C SER A 409 -42.26 1.13 -3.10
N GLN A 410 -41.10 1.33 -2.48
CA GLN A 410 -40.86 2.28 -1.40
C GLN A 410 -39.98 3.47 -1.80
N LEU A 411 -39.58 3.60 -3.07
CA LEU A 411 -39.01 4.85 -3.56
C LEU A 411 -40.10 5.91 -3.40
N ASN A 412 -39.86 6.86 -2.50
CA ASN A 412 -40.87 7.80 -2.04
C ASN A 412 -41.29 8.69 -3.21
N LYS A 413 -42.59 8.70 -3.54
CA LYS A 413 -43.14 9.56 -4.60
C LYS A 413 -43.20 11.04 -4.21
N ASP A 414 -43.13 11.33 -2.91
CA ASP A 414 -43.24 12.67 -2.34
C ASP A 414 -41.90 13.13 -1.75
N GLU A 415 -41.04 13.72 -2.59
CA GLU A 415 -39.85 14.48 -2.16
C GLU A 415 -40.26 15.88 -1.70
N THR A 416 -40.73 16.04 -0.46
CA THR A 416 -41.07 17.39 0.08
C THR A 416 -39.94 18.01 0.91
N GLU A 417 -39.03 17.22 1.48
CA GLU A 417 -37.91 17.71 2.28
C GLU A 417 -36.56 17.48 1.59
N LEU A 418 -35.97 18.56 1.09
CA LEU A 418 -34.59 18.59 0.58
C LEU A 418 -33.61 18.71 1.74
N ASP A 419 -32.75 17.71 1.90
CA ASP A 419 -31.63 17.71 2.82
C ASP A 419 -30.35 17.19 2.13
N ARG A 420 -29.26 17.10 2.89
CA ARG A 420 -27.99 16.57 2.38
C ARG A 420 -28.05 15.11 1.92
N TYR A 421 -29.07 14.34 2.31
CA TYR A 421 -29.24 12.92 1.95
C TYR A 421 -30.24 12.69 0.82
N SER A 422 -30.73 13.76 0.19
CA SER A 422 -31.78 13.67 -0.83
C SER A 422 -31.44 12.71 -1.96
N ASP A 423 -30.20 12.69 -2.45
CA ASP A 423 -29.82 11.79 -3.55
C ASP A 423 -29.73 10.33 -3.12
N ILE A 424 -29.19 10.04 -1.93
CA ILE A 424 -29.17 8.69 -1.37
C ILE A 424 -30.61 8.19 -1.14
N ARG A 425 -31.50 9.06 -0.63
CA ARG A 425 -32.92 8.76 -0.47
C ARG A 425 -33.60 8.48 -1.81
N SER A 426 -33.30 9.27 -2.84
CA SER A 426 -33.86 9.12 -4.18
C SER A 426 -33.44 7.80 -4.83
N ILE A 427 -32.16 7.41 -4.68
CA ILE A 427 -31.63 6.19 -5.30
C ILE A 427 -32.06 4.93 -4.52
N PHE A 428 -31.97 4.95 -3.19
CA PHE A 428 -32.10 3.74 -2.36
C PHE A 428 -33.34 3.69 -1.47
N GLY A 429 -34.08 4.79 -1.34
CA GLY A 429 -35.25 4.90 -0.47
C GLY A 429 -34.91 5.16 1.01
N ASN A 430 -35.95 5.56 1.77
CA ASN A 430 -35.80 5.91 3.18
C ASN A 430 -35.42 4.73 4.08
N GLN A 431 -35.83 3.51 3.76
CA GLN A 431 -35.49 2.34 4.59
C GLN A 431 -33.99 2.05 4.58
N ILE A 432 -33.36 2.11 3.40
CA ILE A 432 -31.91 1.92 3.30
C ILE A 432 -31.17 3.09 3.96
N LEU A 433 -31.62 4.33 3.73
CA LEU A 433 -31.04 5.50 4.41
C LEU A 433 -31.10 5.37 5.95
N GLN A 434 -32.21 4.88 6.50
CA GLN A 434 -32.32 4.67 7.94
C GLN A 434 -31.38 3.56 8.43
N LYS A 435 -31.23 2.46 7.68
CA LYS A 435 -30.24 1.42 8.00
C LYS A 435 -28.81 1.96 8.00
N ILE A 436 -28.45 2.80 7.02
CA ILE A 436 -27.14 3.49 6.96
C ILE A 436 -26.92 4.31 8.24
N LYS A 437 -27.92 5.09 8.63
CA LYS A 437 -27.88 5.95 9.82
C LYS A 437 -27.75 5.16 11.13
N ASP A 438 -28.36 3.98 11.23
CA ASP A 438 -28.32 3.16 12.44
C ASP A 438 -27.18 2.12 12.47
N PHE A 439 -26.35 2.08 11.42
CA PHE A 439 -25.27 1.10 11.28
C PHE A 439 -24.12 1.31 12.29
N LYS A 440 -23.53 0.22 12.77
CA LYS A 440 -22.36 0.24 13.67
C LYS A 440 -21.11 -0.30 12.98
N VAL A 441 -20.09 0.53 12.88
CA VAL A 441 -18.88 0.24 12.09
C VAL A 441 -17.64 0.40 12.95
N ALA A 442 -16.68 -0.52 12.80
CA ALA A 442 -15.32 -0.32 13.31
C ALA A 442 -14.35 -0.09 12.14
N VAL A 443 -13.74 1.09 12.10
CA VAL A 443 -12.65 1.41 11.16
C VAL A 443 -11.33 1.21 11.90
N ILE A 444 -10.56 0.21 11.46
CA ILE A 444 -9.29 -0.18 12.09
C ILE A 444 -8.13 0.49 11.35
N GLY A 445 -7.47 1.43 12.03
CA GLY A 445 -6.45 2.29 11.45
C GLY A 445 -7.02 3.60 10.92
N SER A 446 -6.43 4.71 11.34
CA SER A 446 -6.82 6.08 11.00
C SER A 446 -5.71 6.82 10.25
N GLY A 447 -4.88 6.09 9.50
CA GLY A 447 -3.88 6.66 8.59
C GLY A 447 -4.53 7.30 7.35
N ALA A 448 -3.73 7.55 6.30
CA ALA A 448 -4.21 8.19 5.07
C ALA A 448 -5.41 7.45 4.44
N ASN A 449 -5.32 6.12 4.35
CA ASN A 449 -6.42 5.29 3.84
C ASN A 449 -7.65 5.31 4.76
N GLY A 450 -7.45 5.20 6.08
CA GLY A 450 -8.54 5.25 7.06
C GLY A 450 -9.29 6.59 7.04
N CYS A 451 -8.59 7.70 6.80
CA CYS A 451 -9.23 9.01 6.66
C CYS A 451 -10.10 9.12 5.42
N GLU A 452 -9.66 8.56 4.29
CA GLU A 452 -10.47 8.57 3.07
C GLU A 452 -11.74 7.71 3.23
N VAL A 453 -11.63 6.54 3.88
CA VAL A 453 -12.78 5.74 4.30
C VAL A 453 -13.72 6.55 5.19
N LEU A 454 -13.21 7.15 6.25
CA LEU A 454 -14.01 7.93 7.20
C LEU A 454 -14.67 9.15 6.56
N ARG A 455 -14.01 9.78 5.57
CA ARG A 455 -14.56 10.89 4.77
C ARG A 455 -15.83 10.45 4.05
N ILE A 456 -15.76 9.35 3.32
CA ILE A 456 -16.90 8.82 2.57
C ILE A 456 -18.02 8.36 3.51
N LEU A 457 -17.71 7.65 4.59
CA LEU A 457 -18.71 7.23 5.57
C LEU A 457 -19.45 8.43 6.18
N SER A 458 -18.73 9.52 6.45
CA SER A 458 -19.31 10.76 6.98
C SER A 458 -20.26 11.44 6.00
N LEU A 459 -19.89 11.48 4.72
CA LEU A 459 -20.70 12.04 3.63
C LEU A 459 -21.97 11.21 3.38
N LEU A 460 -21.85 9.88 3.37
CA LEU A 460 -22.98 8.96 3.25
C LEU A 460 -23.93 8.99 4.47
N GLY A 461 -23.51 9.57 5.61
CA GLY A 461 -24.32 9.62 6.82
C GLY A 461 -24.35 8.30 7.59
N VAL A 462 -23.33 7.47 7.42
CA VAL A 462 -23.17 6.24 8.20
C VAL A 462 -23.13 6.59 9.68
N SER A 463 -23.94 5.91 10.48
CA SER A 463 -24.05 6.17 11.93
C SER A 463 -24.55 7.57 12.30
N ALA A 464 -25.25 8.29 11.42
CA ALA A 464 -25.87 9.59 11.74
C ALA A 464 -27.23 9.48 12.46
N GLY A 465 -27.69 8.26 12.75
CA GLY A 465 -28.90 7.96 13.52
C GLY A 465 -28.60 7.65 14.98
N GLY A 466 -29.63 7.67 15.84
CA GLY A 466 -29.48 7.51 17.28
C GLY A 466 -28.96 6.13 17.73
N LYS A 467 -29.05 5.09 16.88
CA LYS A 467 -28.56 3.73 17.19
C LYS A 467 -27.20 3.42 16.57
N GLY A 468 -26.77 4.23 15.60
CA GLY A 468 -25.52 4.01 14.88
C GLY A 468 -24.30 4.47 15.67
N LYS A 469 -23.13 3.90 15.33
CA LYS A 469 -21.85 4.27 15.93
C LYS A 469 -20.67 3.92 15.02
N ILE A 470 -19.79 4.86 14.74
CA ILE A 470 -18.47 4.59 14.15
C ILE A 470 -17.44 4.55 15.28
N PHE A 471 -16.70 3.46 15.37
CA PHE A 471 -15.52 3.33 16.21
C PHE A 471 -14.27 3.45 15.35
N VAL A 472 -13.40 4.41 15.66
CA VAL A 472 -12.10 4.57 15.02
C VAL A 472 -11.02 4.00 15.94
N VAL A 473 -10.42 2.89 15.55
CA VAL A 473 -9.46 2.15 16.38
C VAL A 473 -8.03 2.42 15.89
N ASP A 474 -7.26 3.20 16.66
CA ASP A 474 -5.86 3.49 16.36
C ASP A 474 -5.11 3.95 17.62
N ASP A 475 -3.92 3.39 17.85
CA ASP A 475 -3.07 3.70 19.00
C ASP A 475 -1.94 4.70 18.68
N ALA A 476 -1.88 5.21 17.44
CA ALA A 476 -0.81 6.08 17.01
C ALA A 476 -1.09 7.56 17.25
N GLU A 477 -0.08 8.25 17.74
CA GLU A 477 -0.01 9.71 17.76
C GLU A 477 0.39 10.26 16.40
N ILE A 478 -0.04 11.48 16.14
CA ILE A 478 0.38 12.29 15.01
C ILE A 478 1.77 12.81 15.26
N LYS A 479 2.66 12.57 14.32
CA LYS A 479 4.02 13.08 14.34
C LYS A 479 4.27 13.92 13.09
N LYS A 480 5.40 14.63 13.09
CA LYS A 480 5.71 15.64 12.05
C LYS A 480 5.70 15.09 10.63
N PHE A 481 6.06 13.82 10.46
CA PHE A 481 6.02 13.14 9.17
C PHE A 481 4.62 12.96 8.60
N ASN A 482 3.57 12.97 9.42
CA ASN A 482 2.20 12.78 8.94
C ASN A 482 1.65 14.01 8.20
N ILE A 483 2.21 15.20 8.43
CA ILE A 483 1.70 16.52 7.98
C ILE A 483 1.64 16.67 6.45
N ASN A 484 2.29 15.79 5.66
CA ASN A 484 2.31 15.87 4.20
C ASN A 484 1.83 14.60 3.47
N VAL A 485 1.52 13.53 4.20
CA VAL A 485 1.03 12.25 3.64
C VAL A 485 -0.40 11.95 4.06
N HIS A 486 -0.92 12.68 5.04
CA HIS A 486 -2.22 12.45 5.62
C HIS A 486 -3.13 13.66 5.37
N PRO A 487 -4.30 13.48 4.75
CA PRO A 487 -5.10 14.59 4.22
C PRO A 487 -5.65 15.54 5.30
N TRP A 488 -5.83 15.06 6.53
CA TRP A 488 -6.44 15.81 7.63
C TRP A 488 -5.47 16.33 8.70
N ILE A 489 -4.17 16.15 8.53
CA ILE A 489 -3.17 16.48 9.55
C ILE A 489 -2.37 17.71 9.12
N GLY A 490 -2.50 18.78 9.88
CA GLY A 490 -1.66 19.97 9.79
C GLY A 490 -0.65 20.06 10.94
N LYS A 491 -0.02 21.23 11.07
CA LYS A 491 0.89 21.51 12.19
C LYS A 491 0.17 21.58 13.54
N GLU A 492 -1.11 21.92 13.54
CA GLU A 492 -1.92 22.12 14.75
C GLU A 492 -2.29 20.81 15.45
N GLU A 493 -2.22 19.69 14.72
CA GLU A 493 -2.56 18.36 15.20
C GLU A 493 -1.35 17.54 15.70
N LEU A 494 -0.16 18.14 15.69
CA LEU A 494 1.07 17.46 16.13
C LEU A 494 0.94 16.95 17.57
N ASN A 495 1.38 15.72 17.81
CA ASN A 495 1.34 14.98 19.09
C ASN A 495 -0.07 14.65 19.62
N LYS A 496 -1.13 14.89 18.85
CA LYS A 496 -2.49 14.41 19.18
C LYS A 496 -2.70 12.98 18.69
N ASN A 497 -3.66 12.24 19.25
CA ASN A 497 -3.99 10.90 18.73
C ASN A 497 -4.63 10.99 17.34
N LYS A 498 -4.22 10.11 16.42
CA LYS A 498 -4.78 10.07 15.06
C LYS A 498 -6.28 9.80 15.06
N ALA A 499 -6.74 8.83 15.84
CA ALA A 499 -8.15 8.48 15.92
C ALA A 499 -9.01 9.65 16.44
N GLU A 500 -8.56 10.37 17.47
CA GLU A 500 -9.28 11.53 18.01
C GLU A 500 -9.39 12.66 16.99
N VAL A 501 -8.30 12.98 16.31
CA VAL A 501 -8.28 14.00 15.25
C VAL A 501 -9.18 13.59 14.09
N ALA A 502 -9.13 12.33 13.66
CA ALA A 502 -10.02 11.81 12.63
C ALA A 502 -11.50 11.97 13.03
N CYS A 503 -11.86 11.62 14.26
CA CYS A 503 -13.20 11.81 14.79
C CYS A 503 -13.66 13.28 14.76
N LEU A 504 -12.77 14.22 15.13
CA LEU A 504 -13.07 15.66 15.07
C LEU A 504 -13.32 16.11 13.63
N LYS A 505 -12.46 15.71 12.69
CA LYS A 505 -12.57 16.08 11.27
C LYS A 505 -13.82 15.50 10.60
N CYS A 506 -14.21 14.29 10.97
CA CYS A 506 -15.48 13.71 10.52
C CYS A 506 -16.68 14.53 11.01
N LYS A 507 -16.66 15.00 12.26
CA LYS A 507 -17.71 15.87 12.81
C LYS A 507 -17.75 17.26 12.17
N GLU A 508 -16.61 17.78 11.71
CA GLU A 508 -16.56 19.01 10.90
C GLU A 508 -17.26 18.83 9.54
N ILE A 509 -17.10 17.66 8.90
CA ILE A 509 -17.77 17.31 7.63
C ILE A 509 -19.26 17.08 7.85
N ASN A 510 -19.61 16.34 8.90
CA ASN A 510 -20.99 16.02 9.21
C ASN A 510 -21.22 15.93 10.73
N GLY A 511 -21.81 16.97 11.30
CA GLY A 511 -22.09 17.05 12.74
C GLY A 511 -23.11 16.02 13.25
N GLN A 512 -23.85 15.34 12.37
CA GLN A 512 -24.87 14.36 12.76
C GLN A 512 -24.29 12.98 13.09
N ILE A 513 -23.05 12.67 12.68
CA ILE A 513 -22.47 11.33 12.84
C ILE A 513 -22.12 11.04 14.32
N ASN A 514 -22.44 9.84 14.76
CA ASN A 514 -22.01 9.32 16.06
C ASN A 514 -20.68 8.57 15.92
N ILE A 515 -19.57 9.23 16.26
CA ILE A 515 -18.22 8.71 16.09
C ILE A 515 -17.39 8.82 17.38
N GLU A 516 -16.57 7.80 17.66
CA GLU A 516 -15.73 7.69 18.86
C GLU A 516 -14.36 7.09 18.53
N ALA A 517 -13.31 7.62 19.16
CA ALA A 517 -11.96 7.07 19.09
C ALA A 517 -11.75 5.99 20.16
N LYS A 518 -11.14 4.87 19.76
CA LYS A 518 -10.61 3.82 20.64
C LYS A 518 -9.09 3.80 20.47
N LEU A 519 -8.37 4.22 21.51
CA LEU A 519 -6.90 4.37 21.49
C LEU A 519 -6.16 3.06 21.74
N GLU A 520 -6.61 2.02 21.08
CA GLU A 520 -6.21 0.65 21.30
C GLU A 520 -5.66 0.05 20.02
N ARG A 521 -4.72 -0.89 20.16
CA ARG A 521 -4.17 -1.60 19.01
C ARG A 521 -4.95 -2.89 18.76
N ALA A 522 -5.58 -2.99 17.59
CA ALA A 522 -6.13 -4.26 17.09
C ALA A 522 -5.01 -5.27 16.84
N SER A 523 -4.73 -6.11 17.83
CA SER A 523 -3.71 -7.16 17.74
C SER A 523 -3.94 -8.25 18.79
N ILE A 524 -3.38 -9.43 18.55
CA ILE A 524 -3.44 -10.57 19.49
C ILE A 524 -2.90 -10.19 20.87
N LYS A 525 -1.89 -9.31 20.93
CA LYS A 525 -1.22 -8.91 22.18
C LYS A 525 -2.05 -7.98 23.08
N ASN A 526 -3.04 -7.28 22.52
CA ASN A 526 -3.86 -6.28 23.23
C ASN A 526 -5.34 -6.69 23.26
N ASN A 527 -5.62 -8.00 23.27
CA ASN A 527 -6.96 -8.56 23.18
C ASN A 527 -7.86 -8.23 24.39
N ASP A 528 -7.29 -7.69 25.47
CA ASP A 528 -7.99 -7.37 26.73
C ASP A 528 -8.80 -6.06 26.68
N HIS A 529 -8.61 -5.22 25.66
CA HIS A 529 -9.26 -3.90 25.58
C HIS A 529 -10.41 -3.84 24.55
N LEU A 530 -10.25 -4.49 23.39
CA LEU A 530 -11.32 -4.69 22.40
C LEU A 530 -12.09 -5.97 22.74
N ASP A 531 -12.98 -5.86 23.73
CA ASP A 531 -13.71 -6.98 24.31
C ASP A 531 -14.74 -7.62 23.37
N GLU A 532 -15.35 -8.71 23.82
CA GLU A 532 -16.36 -9.43 23.07
C GLU A 532 -17.62 -8.59 22.81
N ASN A 533 -18.01 -7.71 23.73
CA ASN A 533 -19.16 -6.83 23.54
C ASN A 533 -18.93 -5.87 22.39
N PHE A 534 -17.73 -5.31 22.29
CA PHE A 534 -17.33 -4.47 21.17
C PHE A 534 -17.53 -5.21 19.86
N TRP A 535 -16.84 -6.34 19.63
CA TRP A 535 -16.91 -7.06 18.35
C TRP A 535 -18.32 -7.57 18.03
N SER A 536 -19.04 -8.09 19.03
CA SER A 536 -20.40 -8.62 18.84
C SER A 536 -21.41 -7.52 18.51
N SER A 537 -21.17 -6.29 18.93
CA SER A 537 -22.06 -5.15 18.68
C SER A 537 -21.96 -4.55 17.27
N LEU A 538 -20.91 -4.87 16.51
CA LEU A 538 -20.65 -4.30 15.19
C LEU A 538 -21.53 -4.93 14.11
N ASP A 539 -21.82 -4.14 13.08
CA ASP A 539 -22.44 -4.60 11.84
C ASP A 539 -21.41 -4.79 10.71
N LEU A 540 -20.29 -4.07 10.76
CA LEU A 540 -19.20 -4.14 9.78
C LEU A 540 -17.84 -3.80 10.42
N ILE A 541 -16.82 -4.57 10.06
CA ILE A 541 -15.41 -4.28 10.32
C ILE A 541 -14.78 -3.77 9.03
N ILE A 542 -14.01 -2.68 9.08
CA ILE A 542 -13.28 -2.14 7.94
C ILE A 542 -11.80 -2.10 8.29
N ASN A 543 -10.99 -2.90 7.61
CA ASN A 543 -9.55 -2.85 7.75
C ASN A 543 -8.98 -1.71 6.91
N SER A 544 -8.27 -0.78 7.55
CA SER A 544 -7.51 0.28 6.88
C SER A 544 -6.04 0.30 7.33
N SER A 545 -5.59 -0.78 7.97
CA SER A 545 -4.23 -0.97 8.45
C SER A 545 -3.33 -1.57 7.38
N ASP A 546 -2.09 -1.12 7.31
CA ASP A 546 -1.03 -1.64 6.45
C ASP A 546 -0.35 -2.91 7.02
N LYS A 547 -0.68 -3.29 8.26
CA LYS A 547 0.01 -4.38 8.98
C LYS A 547 -0.60 -5.74 8.69
N ILE A 548 0.23 -6.65 8.20
CA ILE A 548 -0.12 -8.06 7.94
C ILE A 548 -0.68 -8.72 9.22
N ASP A 549 -0.04 -8.53 10.38
CA ASP A 549 -0.51 -9.09 11.65
C ASP A 549 -1.91 -8.59 12.04
N CYS A 550 -2.20 -7.30 11.80
CA CYS A 550 -3.51 -6.72 12.05
C CYS A 550 -4.55 -7.33 11.13
N ARG A 551 -4.22 -7.50 9.85
CA ARG A 551 -5.09 -8.14 8.85
C ARG A 551 -5.47 -9.57 9.26
N HIS A 552 -4.49 -10.42 9.61
CA HIS A 552 -4.78 -11.76 10.10
C HIS A 552 -5.65 -11.76 11.36
N TYR A 553 -5.38 -10.86 12.30
CA TYR A 553 -6.18 -10.70 13.50
C TYR A 553 -7.64 -10.35 13.19
N LEU A 554 -7.90 -9.41 12.28
CA LEU A 554 -9.25 -8.99 11.91
C LEU A 554 -10.03 -10.06 11.14
N PHE A 555 -9.37 -10.82 10.27
CA PHE A 555 -9.98 -11.99 9.63
C PHE A 555 -10.47 -12.99 10.67
N ASN A 556 -9.61 -13.32 11.66
CA ASN A 556 -9.99 -14.23 12.73
C ASN A 556 -11.16 -13.69 13.56
N LYS A 557 -11.19 -12.37 13.84
CA LYS A 557 -12.30 -11.72 14.56
C LYS A 557 -13.60 -11.72 13.74
N SER A 558 -13.53 -11.44 12.45
CA SER A 558 -14.67 -11.51 11.53
C SER A 558 -15.29 -12.91 11.51
N ILE A 559 -14.47 -13.95 11.37
CA ILE A 559 -14.93 -15.34 11.37
C ILE A 559 -15.50 -15.72 12.74
N TRP A 560 -14.80 -15.39 13.83
CA TRP A 560 -15.21 -15.76 15.19
C TRP A 560 -16.54 -15.12 15.62
N PHE A 561 -16.71 -13.83 15.32
CA PHE A 561 -17.91 -13.06 15.68
C PHE A 561 -18.98 -13.03 14.58
N GLU A 562 -18.73 -13.72 13.45
CA GLU A 562 -19.64 -13.76 12.29
C GLU A 562 -20.02 -12.35 11.83
N LYS A 563 -19.00 -11.49 11.71
CA LYS A 563 -19.16 -10.09 11.30
C LYS A 563 -18.60 -9.87 9.90
N PRO A 564 -19.33 -9.16 9.02
CA PRO A 564 -18.79 -8.71 7.75
C PRO A 564 -17.46 -7.96 7.93
N LEU A 565 -16.51 -8.22 7.04
CA LEU A 565 -15.22 -7.54 7.00
C LEU A 565 -14.96 -7.04 5.59
N PHE A 566 -14.77 -5.73 5.46
CA PHE A 566 -14.17 -5.17 4.26
C PHE A 566 -12.68 -4.99 4.50
N ASP A 567 -11.88 -5.63 3.66
CA ASP A 567 -10.44 -5.63 3.72
C ASP A 567 -9.84 -5.04 2.44
N GLN A 568 -8.80 -4.25 2.60
CA GLN A 568 -8.15 -3.55 1.50
C GLN A 568 -6.65 -3.45 1.74
N LYS A 569 -5.88 -3.70 0.67
CA LYS A 569 -4.43 -3.56 0.65
C LYS A 569 -4.05 -2.65 -0.52
N ILE A 570 -3.32 -1.57 -0.22
CA ILE A 570 -2.93 -0.56 -1.21
C ILE A 570 -1.41 -0.48 -1.28
N GLN A 571 -0.85 -0.50 -2.48
CA GLN A 571 0.57 -0.32 -2.75
C GLN A 571 0.76 0.43 -4.07
N GLY A 572 1.21 1.67 -4.00
CA GLY A 572 1.35 2.52 -5.17
C GLY A 572 -0.01 2.81 -5.79
N LEU A 573 -0.05 2.59 -7.11
CA LEU A 573 -1.27 2.64 -7.91
C LEU A 573 -2.04 1.31 -7.93
N LYS A 574 -1.60 0.31 -7.15
CA LYS A 574 -2.21 -1.01 -7.06
C LYS A 574 -3.04 -1.15 -5.78
N ALA A 575 -4.16 -1.84 -5.88
CA ALA A 575 -4.96 -2.22 -4.73
C ALA A 575 -5.62 -3.58 -4.91
N ILE A 576 -5.86 -4.25 -3.78
CA ILE A 576 -6.80 -5.36 -3.69
C ILE A 576 -7.83 -5.01 -2.64
N THR A 577 -9.10 -5.23 -2.97
CA THR A 577 -10.23 -5.09 -2.08
C THR A 577 -11.00 -6.40 -2.01
N GLN A 578 -11.44 -6.76 -0.82
CA GLN A 578 -12.14 -8.00 -0.56
C GLN A 578 -13.21 -7.76 0.50
N ILE A 579 -14.42 -8.26 0.27
CA ILE A 579 -15.48 -8.30 1.27
C ILE A 579 -15.73 -9.74 1.72
N LEU A 580 -15.73 -9.94 3.04
CA LEU A 580 -16.18 -11.16 3.69
C LEU A 580 -17.58 -10.91 4.22
N VAL A 581 -18.54 -11.72 3.80
CA VAL A 581 -19.90 -11.75 4.32
C VAL A 581 -20.15 -13.14 4.91
N PRO A 582 -20.48 -13.23 6.22
CA PRO A 582 -20.68 -14.51 6.88
C PRO A 582 -21.64 -15.41 6.12
N PHE A 583 -21.23 -16.67 5.92
CA PHE A 583 -21.99 -17.72 5.22
C PHE A 583 -22.26 -17.47 3.72
N GLU A 584 -21.90 -16.32 3.16
CA GLU A 584 -22.11 -15.97 1.74
C GLU A 584 -20.81 -16.02 0.92
N THR A 585 -19.66 -15.65 1.51
CA THR A 585 -18.36 -15.57 0.81
C THR A 585 -17.31 -16.47 1.45
N GLY A 586 -16.29 -16.90 0.71
CA GLY A 586 -15.13 -17.60 1.27
C GLY A 586 -14.24 -16.72 2.14
N THR A 587 -13.36 -17.35 2.92
CA THR A 587 -12.47 -16.66 3.88
C THR A 587 -11.01 -16.57 3.44
N GLU A 588 -10.70 -17.06 2.23
CA GLU A 588 -9.34 -17.06 1.67
C GLU A 588 -8.79 -15.64 1.52
N GLN A 589 -7.59 -15.40 2.06
CA GLN A 589 -6.95 -14.08 2.01
C GLN A 589 -6.28 -13.85 0.67
N GLN A 590 -6.69 -12.79 -0.03
CA GLN A 590 -5.96 -12.35 -1.21
C GLN A 590 -4.73 -11.53 -0.83
N ASN A 591 -3.62 -11.76 -1.51
CA ASN A 591 -2.43 -10.92 -1.39
C ASN A 591 -2.13 -10.29 -2.74
N LEU A 592 -1.69 -9.03 -2.71
CA LEU A 592 -1.03 -8.45 -3.87
C LEU A 592 0.07 -9.42 -4.27
N SER A 593 0.12 -9.79 -5.55
CA SER A 593 1.23 -10.54 -6.12
C SER A 593 2.46 -9.65 -6.14
N SER A 594 2.93 -9.25 -4.96
CA SER A 594 4.26 -8.73 -4.77
C SER A 594 5.16 -9.94 -4.98
N LYS A 595 5.66 -10.11 -6.21
CA LYS A 595 7.07 -10.48 -6.33
C LYS A 595 7.77 -9.40 -5.52
N ASN A 596 8.01 -9.65 -4.23
CA ASN A 596 8.77 -8.74 -3.39
C ASN A 596 10.15 -8.73 -4.04
N GLU A 597 10.42 -7.79 -4.94
CA GLU A 597 11.71 -7.71 -5.61
C GLU A 597 12.83 -7.35 -4.62
N PHE A 598 12.46 -6.97 -3.40
CA PHE A 598 13.35 -6.83 -2.23
C PHE A 598 13.68 -8.16 -1.53
N GLU A 599 13.09 -9.30 -1.91
CA GLU A 599 13.61 -10.62 -1.51
C GLU A 599 14.89 -10.91 -2.28
N SER A 600 15.94 -10.17 -1.94
CA SER A 600 17.29 -10.51 -2.31
C SER A 600 17.77 -11.61 -1.37
N LYS A 601 18.41 -12.64 -1.93
CA LYS A 601 19.08 -13.68 -1.12
C LYS A 601 19.99 -12.97 -0.11
N LYS A 602 19.97 -13.40 1.16
CA LYS A 602 20.80 -12.80 2.23
C LYS A 602 22.28 -12.73 1.82
N GLU A 603 22.75 -13.74 1.08
CA GLU A 603 24.11 -13.78 0.50
C GLU A 603 24.41 -12.55 -0.38
N ASN A 604 23.47 -12.11 -1.23
CA ASN A 604 23.64 -10.93 -2.09
C ASN A 604 23.66 -9.62 -1.29
N ILE A 605 22.92 -9.55 -0.17
CA ILE A 605 22.93 -8.39 0.71
C ILE A 605 24.24 -8.33 1.48
N PHE A 606 24.68 -9.43 2.09
CA PHE A 606 25.80 -9.43 3.03
C PHE A 606 27.18 -9.67 2.40
N GLU A 607 27.27 -10.39 1.29
CA GLU A 607 28.55 -10.86 0.73
C GLU A 607 28.75 -10.48 -0.74
N PHE A 608 27.74 -10.64 -1.60
CA PHE A 608 27.87 -10.44 -3.06
C PHE A 608 26.88 -9.41 -3.63
N PRO A 609 27.00 -8.12 -3.28
CA PRO A 609 26.16 -7.07 -3.83
C PRO A 609 26.50 -6.81 -5.31
N TYR A 610 25.49 -6.84 -6.17
CA TYR A 610 25.59 -6.44 -7.58
C TYR A 610 24.59 -5.35 -7.99
N LEU A 611 23.67 -4.98 -7.08
CA LEU A 611 22.71 -3.89 -7.29
C LEU A 611 22.90 -2.78 -6.26
N PRO A 612 22.55 -1.51 -6.60
CA PRO A 612 22.47 -0.42 -5.64
C PRO A 612 21.67 -0.78 -4.38
N ILE A 613 20.53 -1.46 -4.56
CA ILE A 613 19.62 -1.82 -3.47
C ILE A 613 20.28 -2.70 -2.40
N HIS A 614 21.09 -3.69 -2.77
CA HIS A 614 21.77 -4.58 -1.82
C HIS A 614 22.72 -3.81 -0.90
N ASN A 615 23.38 -2.78 -1.43
CA ASN A 615 24.29 -1.94 -0.67
C ASN A 615 23.55 -1.07 0.34
N ILE A 616 22.37 -0.55 -0.02
CA ILE A 616 21.53 0.25 0.90
C ILE A 616 20.95 -0.64 2.00
N MET A 617 20.39 -1.81 1.66
CA MET A 617 19.86 -2.76 2.64
C MET A 617 20.95 -3.19 3.64
N TRP A 618 22.15 -3.49 3.15
CA TRP A 618 23.28 -3.80 4.02
C TRP A 618 23.68 -2.62 4.92
N ALA A 619 23.68 -1.40 4.39
CA ALA A 619 24.00 -0.22 5.19
C ALA A 619 22.97 -0.03 6.33
N LYS A 620 21.69 -0.31 6.08
CA LYS A 620 20.62 -0.33 7.09
C LYS A 620 20.92 -1.37 8.18
N GLU A 621 21.27 -2.59 7.79
CA GLU A 621 21.67 -3.64 8.72
C GLU A 621 22.90 -3.26 9.55
N GLN A 622 23.91 -2.61 8.94
CA GLN A 622 25.08 -2.14 9.70
C GLN A 622 24.71 -1.03 10.68
N PHE A 623 23.82 -0.10 10.29
CA PHE A 623 23.35 0.94 11.20
C PHE A 623 22.65 0.32 12.42
N VAL A 624 21.70 -0.60 12.19
CA VAL A 624 20.98 -1.30 13.25
C VAL A 624 21.96 -2.05 14.16
N PHE A 625 22.91 -2.78 13.56
CA PHE A 625 23.91 -3.53 14.30
C PHE A 625 24.73 -2.64 15.27
N PHE A 626 25.36 -1.58 14.76
CA PHE A 626 26.30 -0.77 15.57
C PHE A 626 25.61 0.25 16.48
N PHE A 627 24.60 0.95 15.99
CA PHE A 627 24.03 2.11 16.70
C PHE A 627 22.76 1.78 17.48
N VAL A 628 22.15 0.61 17.27
CA VAL A 628 20.86 0.25 17.87
C VAL A 628 20.97 -0.99 18.75
N ASP A 629 21.25 -2.14 18.16
CA ASP A 629 21.22 -3.41 18.88
C ASP A 629 22.37 -3.51 19.87
N THR A 630 23.59 -3.18 19.45
CA THR A 630 24.76 -3.12 20.34
C THR A 630 24.49 -2.20 21.54
N MET A 631 23.87 -1.04 21.31
CA MET A 631 23.58 -0.07 22.38
C MET A 631 22.47 -0.53 23.32
N LYS A 632 21.44 -1.22 22.81
CA LYS A 632 20.40 -1.86 23.65
C LYS A 632 20.99 -2.97 24.52
N GLU A 633 21.87 -3.79 23.96
CA GLU A 633 22.53 -4.87 24.67
C GLU A 633 23.41 -4.31 25.80
N ILE A 634 24.18 -3.26 25.52
CA ILE A 634 24.97 -2.54 26.53
C ILE A 634 24.06 -1.96 27.62
N SER A 635 22.95 -1.32 27.25
CA SER A 635 21.98 -0.79 28.22
C SER A 635 21.38 -1.90 29.10
N SER A 636 21.08 -3.07 28.52
CA SER A 636 20.58 -4.23 29.26
C SER A 636 21.63 -4.81 30.20
N LEU A 637 22.88 -4.93 29.73
CA LEU A 637 24.03 -5.38 30.51
C LEU A 637 24.28 -4.45 31.70
N MET A 638 24.16 -3.12 31.51
CA MET A 638 24.30 -2.14 32.60
C MET A 638 23.17 -2.20 33.64
N LYS A 639 21.97 -2.66 33.26
CA LYS A 639 20.81 -2.75 34.17
C LYS A 639 20.84 -4.01 35.03
N ASP A 640 21.10 -5.17 34.43
CA ASP A 640 21.18 -6.45 35.12
C ASP A 640 22.18 -7.39 34.41
N PRO A 641 23.47 -7.34 34.77
CA PRO A 641 24.50 -8.17 34.15
C PRO A 641 24.30 -9.66 34.40
N GLY A 642 23.78 -10.03 35.57
CA GLY A 642 23.58 -11.43 35.94
C GLY A 642 22.57 -12.10 35.02
N LEU A 643 21.40 -11.46 34.86
CA LEU A 643 20.37 -11.91 33.94
C LEU A 643 20.84 -11.82 32.48
N PHE A 644 21.49 -10.71 32.10
CA PHE A 644 21.99 -10.52 30.74
C PHE A 644 22.95 -11.65 30.34
N TRP A 645 24.01 -11.90 31.12
CA TRP A 645 24.99 -12.93 30.77
C TRP A 645 24.41 -14.35 30.83
N ALA A 646 23.43 -14.63 31.69
CA ALA A 646 22.72 -15.92 31.69
C ALA A 646 21.94 -16.14 30.39
N THR A 647 21.18 -15.13 29.94
CA THR A 647 20.46 -15.18 28.67
C THR A 647 21.42 -15.19 27.47
N TYR A 648 22.45 -14.36 27.50
CA TYR A 648 23.42 -14.19 26.41
C TYR A 648 24.27 -15.44 26.18
N ARG A 649 24.66 -16.15 27.25
CA ARG A 649 25.31 -17.48 27.15
C ARG A 649 24.43 -18.50 26.44
N ASN A 650 23.12 -18.52 26.72
CA ASN A 650 22.21 -19.41 26.01
C ASN A 650 22.12 -19.04 24.52
N ILE A 651 22.06 -17.76 24.17
CA ILE A 651 22.07 -17.30 22.77
C ILE A 651 23.35 -17.73 22.05
N MET A 652 24.52 -17.54 22.67
CA MET A 652 25.82 -17.91 22.07
C MET A 652 25.95 -19.41 21.78
N LYS A 653 25.31 -20.28 22.57
CA LYS A 653 25.27 -21.73 22.29
C LYS A 653 24.59 -22.06 20.95
N PHE A 654 23.52 -21.34 20.62
CA PHE A 654 22.76 -21.54 19.39
C PHE A 654 23.27 -20.65 18.25
N ASN A 655 24.03 -19.59 18.54
CA ASN A 655 24.56 -18.67 17.55
C ASN A 655 25.95 -18.12 17.91
N PRO A 656 27.03 -18.81 17.49
CA PRO A 656 28.43 -18.42 17.77
C PRO A 656 28.83 -17.02 17.32
N LYS A 657 28.09 -16.41 16.38
CA LYS A 657 28.36 -15.05 15.87
C LYS A 657 28.22 -13.95 16.94
N TYR A 658 27.54 -14.25 18.04
CA TYR A 658 27.39 -13.34 19.18
C TYR A 658 28.67 -13.22 20.02
N ARG A 659 29.69 -14.07 19.79
CA ARG A 659 31.00 -13.94 20.44
C ARG A 659 31.71 -12.65 20.04
N THR A 660 31.65 -12.25 18.77
CA THR A 660 32.27 -11.01 18.27
C THR A 660 31.65 -9.74 18.89
N ARG A 661 30.43 -9.82 19.41
CA ARG A 661 29.80 -8.70 20.14
C ARG A 661 30.37 -8.52 21.55
N VAL A 662 30.91 -9.57 22.16
CA VAL A 662 31.53 -9.50 23.49
C VAL A 662 32.77 -8.62 23.49
N SER A 663 33.58 -8.66 22.43
CA SER A 663 34.70 -7.72 22.28
C SER A 663 34.21 -6.28 22.07
N ILE A 664 33.12 -6.06 21.34
CA ILE A 664 32.51 -4.73 21.20
C ILE A 664 32.07 -4.19 22.56
N PHE A 665 31.43 -5.02 23.41
CA PHE A 665 31.04 -4.62 24.77
C PHE A 665 32.25 -4.28 25.63
N LYS A 666 33.30 -5.11 25.60
CA LYS A 666 34.56 -4.85 26.30
C LYS A 666 35.12 -3.48 25.95
N ASN A 667 35.23 -3.23 24.67
CA ASN A 667 35.84 -2.04 24.09
C ASN A 667 35.04 -0.77 24.44
N ILE A 668 33.71 -0.84 24.38
CA ILE A 668 32.86 0.29 24.76
C ILE A 668 32.84 0.49 26.29
N LEU A 669 32.82 -0.58 27.09
CA LEU A 669 32.61 -0.47 28.54
C LEU A 669 33.89 -0.26 29.36
N LEU A 670 35.06 -0.69 28.88
CA LEU A 670 36.32 -0.55 29.61
C LEU A 670 37.08 0.74 29.26
N ASP A 671 37.01 1.21 28.01
CA ASP A 671 37.79 2.37 27.54
C ASP A 671 37.06 3.72 27.67
N LEU A 672 35.77 3.72 28.06
CA LEU A 672 34.94 4.94 28.21
C LEU A 672 34.93 5.53 29.63
N GLU A 673 36.10 5.80 30.23
CA GLU A 673 36.22 6.47 31.54
C GLU A 673 35.66 7.92 31.53
N LYS A 674 35.79 8.61 30.40
CA LYS A 674 35.11 9.86 30.04
C LYS A 674 34.89 9.80 28.54
N VAL A 675 33.64 9.81 28.06
CA VAL A 675 33.38 9.80 26.62
C VAL A 675 33.83 11.15 26.07
N ASP A 676 35.05 11.20 25.53
CA ASP A 676 35.53 12.34 24.75
C ASP A 676 35.34 12.07 23.25
N LEU A 677 35.46 13.13 22.48
CA LEU A 677 35.25 13.06 21.04
C LEU A 677 36.35 12.26 20.32
N ASP A 678 37.57 12.25 20.86
CA ASP A 678 38.70 11.56 20.23
C ASP A 678 38.49 10.04 20.27
N ILE A 679 37.91 9.50 21.35
CA ILE A 679 37.54 8.08 21.44
C ILE A 679 36.44 7.74 20.43
N LEU A 680 35.41 8.59 20.28
CA LEU A 680 34.34 8.35 19.31
C LEU A 680 34.80 8.41 17.85
N ILE A 681 35.75 9.30 17.54
CA ILE A 681 36.39 9.38 16.22
C ILE A 681 37.15 8.08 15.92
N ASN A 682 37.91 7.58 16.89
CA ASN A 682 38.65 6.32 16.74
C ASN A 682 37.70 5.13 16.53
N TYR A 683 36.65 5.02 17.35
CA TYR A 683 35.66 3.96 17.20
C TYR A 683 34.96 4.02 15.83
N SER A 684 34.60 5.23 15.37
CA SER A 684 34.03 5.44 14.03
C SER A 684 34.98 5.03 12.89
N ARG A 685 36.29 5.29 13.04
CA ARG A 685 37.33 4.87 12.09
C ARG A 685 37.45 3.34 12.03
N GLU A 686 37.35 2.66 13.17
CA GLU A 686 37.45 1.20 13.19
C GLU A 686 36.21 0.51 12.65
N ILE A 687 35.01 1.08 12.86
CA ILE A 687 33.82 0.62 12.14
C ILE A 687 34.08 0.70 10.63
N TYR A 688 34.65 1.79 10.13
CA TYR A 688 35.01 1.93 8.72
C TYR A 688 35.99 0.84 8.27
N GLU A 689 37.11 0.67 8.97
CA GLU A 689 38.12 -0.34 8.62
C GLU A 689 37.55 -1.76 8.67
N PHE A 690 36.80 -2.08 9.72
CA PHE A 690 36.16 -3.38 9.87
C PHE A 690 35.23 -3.69 8.68
N LEU A 691 34.40 -2.73 8.28
CA LEU A 691 33.40 -2.91 7.24
C LEU A 691 33.98 -2.96 5.82
N TYR A 692 34.93 -2.07 5.50
CA TYR A 692 35.39 -1.86 4.12
C TYR A 692 36.81 -2.37 3.85
N VAL A 693 37.53 -2.83 4.87
CA VAL A 693 38.87 -3.40 4.75
C VAL A 693 38.89 -4.82 5.31
N THR A 694 38.63 -5.00 6.61
CA THR A 694 38.77 -6.31 7.28
C THR A 694 37.79 -7.34 6.73
N LYS A 695 36.49 -7.03 6.65
CA LYS A 695 35.49 -7.95 6.08
C LYS A 695 35.77 -8.29 4.61
N ILE A 696 36.23 -7.32 3.82
CA ILE A 696 36.59 -7.54 2.42
C ILE A 696 37.82 -8.47 2.31
N ASN A 697 38.86 -8.24 3.12
CA ASN A 697 40.02 -9.11 3.16
C ASN A 697 39.68 -10.52 3.67
N GLN A 698 38.79 -10.64 4.66
CA GLN A 698 38.30 -11.95 5.11
C GLN A 698 37.58 -12.71 3.98
N LEU A 699 36.75 -12.02 3.20
CA LEU A 699 36.07 -12.60 2.05
C LEU A 699 37.06 -13.02 0.96
N LEU A 700 38.06 -12.19 0.65
CA LEU A 700 39.13 -12.51 -0.32
C LEU A 700 40.03 -13.66 0.15
N ASN A 701 40.23 -13.82 1.46
CA ASN A 701 40.98 -14.95 2.01
C ASN A 701 40.19 -16.26 1.94
N GLN A 702 38.86 -16.20 2.10
CA GLN A 702 37.97 -17.35 1.91
C GLN A 702 37.83 -17.73 0.44
N HIS A 703 37.78 -16.73 -0.44
CA HIS A 703 37.63 -16.88 -1.88
C HIS A 703 38.67 -16.02 -2.62
N PRO A 704 39.89 -16.56 -2.86
CA PRO A 704 40.94 -15.83 -3.57
C PRO A 704 40.52 -15.37 -4.98
N PRO A 705 41.10 -14.28 -5.52
CA PRO A 705 40.87 -13.88 -6.90
C PRO A 705 41.20 -15.02 -7.88
N ASP A 706 40.36 -15.21 -8.90
CA ASP A 706 40.55 -16.29 -9.87
C ASP A 706 41.79 -16.07 -10.76
N GLU A 707 42.44 -17.16 -11.13
CA GLU A 707 43.51 -17.12 -12.14
C GLU A 707 42.93 -16.75 -13.53
N PRO A 708 43.67 -15.98 -14.35
CA PRO A 708 43.23 -15.64 -15.70
C PRO A 708 42.96 -16.90 -16.54
N GLY A 709 41.72 -17.10 -16.98
CA GLY A 709 41.32 -18.22 -17.84
C GLY A 709 40.76 -19.47 -17.12
N SER A 710 40.54 -19.41 -15.79
CA SER A 710 39.89 -20.51 -15.05
C SER A 710 38.47 -20.80 -15.57
N GLU A 711 38.19 -22.07 -15.90
CA GLU A 711 36.85 -22.55 -16.31
C GLU A 711 35.84 -22.52 -15.16
N ASN A 712 36.29 -22.63 -13.91
CA ASN A 712 35.48 -22.61 -12.69
C ASN A 712 35.75 -21.35 -11.84
N ALA A 713 35.79 -20.19 -12.47
CA ALA A 713 36.00 -18.93 -11.77
C ALA A 713 34.88 -18.63 -10.75
N PHE A 714 35.25 -18.32 -9.51
CA PHE A 714 34.30 -17.98 -8.43
C PHE A 714 33.70 -16.59 -8.61
N TRP A 715 34.51 -15.61 -9.05
CA TRP A 715 34.15 -14.21 -9.20
C TRP A 715 33.55 -13.93 -10.59
N ILE A 716 32.44 -14.60 -10.87
CA ILE A 716 31.68 -14.44 -12.11
C ILE A 716 30.23 -14.05 -11.83
N GLY A 717 29.65 -13.33 -12.77
CA GLY A 717 28.24 -12.98 -12.75
C GLY A 717 27.83 -12.11 -11.57
N TYR A 718 26.96 -12.63 -10.69
CA TYR A 718 26.48 -11.91 -9.51
C TYR A 718 27.57 -11.74 -8.43
N LYS A 719 28.67 -12.50 -8.50
CA LYS A 719 29.80 -12.45 -7.57
C LYS A 719 30.89 -11.55 -8.13
N ARG A 720 30.86 -10.26 -7.76
CA ARG A 720 31.87 -9.28 -8.15
C ARG A 720 33.06 -9.32 -7.20
N LEU A 721 34.27 -9.37 -7.77
CA LEU A 721 35.52 -9.30 -7.01
C LEU A 721 35.61 -7.95 -6.27
N PRO A 722 35.66 -7.93 -4.92
CA PRO A 722 35.75 -6.70 -4.16
C PRO A 722 37.20 -6.25 -3.95
N TYR A 723 37.36 -4.97 -3.62
CA TYR A 723 38.64 -4.38 -3.25
C TYR A 723 38.53 -3.65 -1.90
N PRO A 724 39.47 -3.88 -0.97
CA PRO A 724 39.48 -3.19 0.31
C PRO A 724 39.75 -1.69 0.09
N LEU A 725 38.97 -0.84 0.75
CA LEU A 725 39.12 0.61 0.66
C LEU A 725 39.76 1.17 1.93
N HIS A 726 41.08 1.15 1.98
CA HIS A 726 41.84 1.76 3.07
C HIS A 726 41.57 3.27 3.14
N TYR A 727 41.32 3.78 4.34
CA TYR A 727 41.12 5.22 4.54
C TYR A 727 42.38 6.04 4.21
N GLN A 728 43.58 5.43 4.28
CA GLN A 728 44.90 6.04 4.03
C GLN A 728 45.27 6.22 2.54
N SER A 729 44.73 5.42 1.60
CA SER A 729 45.20 5.38 0.19
C SER A 729 44.61 6.48 -0.70
N MET A 730 44.33 7.65 -0.15
CA MET A 730 43.27 8.55 -0.62
C MET A 730 43.76 9.99 -0.90
N GLU A 731 45.04 10.18 -1.23
CA GLU A 731 45.65 11.52 -1.38
C GLU A 731 45.53 12.20 -2.76
N GLN A 732 45.00 11.57 -3.81
CA GLN A 732 45.13 12.17 -5.16
C GLN A 732 43.85 12.24 -6.00
N ASN A 733 42.79 12.89 -5.48
CA ASN A 733 41.64 13.48 -6.22
C ASN A 733 40.22 12.92 -5.95
N SER A 734 39.92 12.10 -4.93
CA SER A 734 38.50 11.69 -4.70
C SER A 734 38.12 11.13 -3.32
N SER A 735 38.39 11.85 -2.21
CA SER A 735 38.35 11.24 -0.88
C SER A 735 37.51 11.97 0.17
N HIS A 736 36.33 12.44 -0.23
CA HIS A 736 35.37 13.04 0.70
C HIS A 736 34.61 11.97 1.54
N ASN A 737 34.58 10.70 1.09
CA ASN A 737 33.61 9.71 1.60
C ASN A 737 34.01 9.02 2.93
N ALA A 738 35.25 8.57 3.10
CA ALA A 738 35.71 7.94 4.35
C ALA A 738 35.64 8.95 5.51
N LEU A 739 36.08 10.18 5.26
CA LEU A 739 35.96 11.29 6.19
C LEU A 739 34.49 11.59 6.54
N LYS A 740 33.61 11.66 5.54
CA LYS A 740 32.16 11.83 5.76
C LYS A 740 31.59 10.69 6.62
N PHE A 741 31.99 9.45 6.37
CA PHE A 741 31.56 8.27 7.14
C PHE A 741 31.98 8.37 8.62
N ILE A 742 33.25 8.68 8.87
CA ILE A 742 33.77 8.82 10.24
C ILE A 742 33.06 9.98 10.94
N THR A 743 32.89 11.10 10.25
CA THR A 743 32.20 12.29 10.79
C THR A 743 30.77 11.96 11.18
N ILE A 744 29.97 11.37 10.28
CA ILE A 744 28.57 11.09 10.55
C ILE A 744 28.39 10.03 11.66
N SER A 745 29.22 8.99 11.66
CA SER A 745 29.22 7.96 12.71
C SER A 745 29.58 8.55 14.07
N THR A 746 30.56 9.46 14.13
CA THR A 746 30.95 10.16 15.36
C THR A 746 29.80 11.02 15.89
N ILE A 747 29.08 11.72 15.01
CA ILE A 747 27.92 12.54 15.39
C ILE A 747 26.83 11.67 16.00
N ILE A 748 26.50 10.54 15.36
CA ILE A 748 25.48 9.60 15.86
C ILE A 748 25.87 9.06 17.24
N LEU A 749 27.13 8.63 17.42
CA LEU A 749 27.62 8.15 18.71
C LEU A 749 27.59 9.23 19.79
N ALA A 750 28.01 10.45 19.46
CA ALA A 750 27.98 11.57 20.40
C ALA A 750 26.56 11.86 20.90
N GLN A 751 25.54 11.69 20.03
CA GLN A 751 24.14 11.78 20.44
C GLN A 751 23.71 10.63 21.35
N ILE A 752 24.08 9.38 21.03
CA ILE A 752 23.78 8.20 21.87
C ILE A 752 24.35 8.36 23.28
N PHE A 753 25.56 8.89 23.39
CA PHE A 753 26.28 9.09 24.64
C PHE A 753 26.01 10.45 25.31
N ASN A 754 25.08 11.27 24.77
CA ASN A 754 24.70 12.59 25.29
C ASN A 754 25.89 13.55 25.51
N ILE A 755 26.82 13.62 24.56
CA ILE A 755 27.97 14.53 24.61
C ILE A 755 27.58 15.88 23.99
N ASP A 756 27.60 16.95 24.80
CA ASP A 756 27.38 18.32 24.35
C ASP A 756 28.43 18.74 23.32
N PHE A 757 27.99 18.95 22.07
CA PHE A 757 28.91 19.22 20.98
C PHE A 757 28.21 19.97 19.83
N ASN A 758 28.79 21.06 19.31
CA ASN A 758 28.23 21.90 18.22
C ASN A 758 28.60 21.39 16.81
N ILE A 759 27.62 21.15 15.92
CA ILE A 759 27.71 20.39 14.65
C ILE A 759 28.71 20.98 13.63
N GLU A 760 28.80 22.30 13.50
CA GLU A 760 29.64 22.95 12.50
C GLU A 760 31.13 22.87 12.86
N GLU A 761 31.47 23.03 14.14
CA GLU A 761 32.84 22.88 14.67
C GLU A 761 33.35 21.43 14.59
N LYS A 762 32.44 20.43 14.57
CA LYS A 762 32.76 18.98 14.55
C LYS A 762 33.48 18.55 13.29
N SER A 763 32.99 19.00 12.13
CA SER A 763 33.49 18.49 10.84
C SER A 763 34.96 18.88 10.62
N THR A 764 35.32 20.10 10.99
CA THR A 764 36.69 20.61 10.92
C THR A 764 37.60 19.96 11.96
N TYR A 765 37.11 19.74 13.19
CA TYR A 765 37.88 19.05 14.23
C TYR A 765 38.19 17.59 13.85
N VAL A 766 37.17 16.84 13.38
CA VAL A 766 37.34 15.45 12.92
C VAL A 766 38.37 15.39 11.79
N GLN A 767 38.29 16.31 10.82
CA GLN A 767 39.26 16.43 9.73
C GLN A 767 40.69 16.65 10.22
N GLN A 768 40.88 17.62 11.13
CA GLN A 768 42.19 17.96 11.68
C GLN A 768 42.79 16.81 12.50
N LYS A 769 41.97 16.15 13.32
CA LYS A 769 42.41 14.99 14.12
C LYS A 769 42.79 13.81 13.26
N LEU A 770 41.96 13.48 12.26
CA LEU A 770 42.31 12.43 11.30
C LEU A 770 43.63 12.76 10.60
N LYS A 771 43.83 14.01 10.15
CA LYS A 771 45.10 14.50 9.57
C LYS A 771 46.30 14.28 10.49
N GLN A 772 46.18 14.67 11.77
CA GLN A 772 47.24 14.47 12.78
C GLN A 772 47.53 12.98 13.04
N MET A 773 46.49 12.13 13.01
CA MET A 773 46.64 10.68 13.16
C MET A 773 47.33 10.06 11.93
N TYR A 774 47.08 10.56 10.72
CA TYR A 774 47.76 10.13 9.49
C TYR A 774 49.26 10.48 9.53
N GLU A 775 49.62 11.69 9.95
CA GLU A 775 51.01 12.19 9.90
C GLU A 775 51.97 11.48 10.87
N LYS A 776 51.45 10.80 11.90
CA LYS A 776 52.26 10.18 12.97
C LYS A 776 52.55 8.69 12.81
N ASP A 777 52.00 8.03 11.78
CA ASP A 777 52.07 6.59 11.45
C ASP A 777 52.59 5.66 12.57
N GLN A 778 51.85 5.64 13.68
CA GLN A 778 51.92 4.57 14.66
C GLN A 778 50.51 4.01 14.73
N ARG A 779 50.34 2.76 14.30
CA ARG A 779 49.10 2.00 14.45
C ARG A 779 49.14 1.24 15.77
N PRO A 780 48.72 1.79 16.92
CA PRO A 780 48.21 0.93 17.96
C PRO A 780 46.82 0.46 17.49
N PRO A 781 46.59 -0.85 17.28
CA PRO A 781 45.25 -1.37 17.19
C PRO A 781 44.66 -1.22 18.59
N TYR A 782 43.82 -0.22 18.82
CA TYR A 782 43.19 -0.07 20.14
C TYR A 782 42.06 -1.10 20.28
N PHE A 783 41.38 -1.44 19.17
CA PHE A 783 40.28 -2.38 19.19
C PHE A 783 40.34 -3.36 17.99
N GLN A 784 41.03 -4.50 18.16
CA GLN A 784 40.99 -5.59 17.17
C GLN A 784 39.56 -6.16 17.07
N LEU A 785 38.75 -5.68 16.13
CA LEU A 785 37.47 -6.33 15.75
C LEU A 785 37.70 -7.67 15.02
N GLU A 786 38.85 -8.34 15.20
CA GLU A 786 39.27 -9.52 14.44
C GLU A 786 39.01 -10.87 15.14
N LYS A 787 38.51 -11.79 14.29
CA LYS A 787 38.24 -13.25 14.39
C LYS A 787 37.58 -13.83 15.65
N GLU A 788 36.86 -14.93 15.42
CA GLU A 788 36.09 -15.69 16.42
C GLU A 788 36.89 -15.87 17.71
N LEU A 789 36.41 -15.23 18.79
CA LEU A 789 36.94 -15.46 20.12
C LEU A 789 36.73 -16.94 20.49
N SER A 790 37.75 -17.57 21.05
CA SER A 790 37.61 -18.87 21.69
C SER A 790 36.68 -18.77 22.90
N ASP A 791 36.04 -19.88 23.29
CA ASP A 791 35.17 -19.91 24.47
C ASP A 791 35.90 -19.43 25.75
N LYS A 792 37.21 -19.67 25.83
CA LYS A 792 38.06 -19.20 26.93
C LYS A 792 38.24 -17.69 26.92
N GLU A 793 38.45 -17.09 25.76
CA GLU A 793 38.57 -15.62 25.64
C GLU A 793 37.24 -14.94 25.92
N VAL A 794 36.12 -15.52 25.46
CA VAL A 794 34.77 -15.01 25.76
C VAL A 794 34.51 -15.03 27.26
N GLU A 795 34.74 -16.15 27.96
CA GLU A 795 34.50 -16.22 29.40
C GLU A 795 35.47 -15.33 30.21
N ASN A 796 36.71 -15.13 29.75
CA ASN A 796 37.62 -14.17 30.37
C ASN A 796 37.06 -12.74 30.30
N ILE A 797 36.55 -12.33 29.14
CA ILE A 797 35.93 -11.02 28.95
C ILE A 797 34.64 -10.92 29.76
N ILE A 798 33.80 -11.96 29.77
CA ILE A 798 32.57 -11.96 30.58
C ILE A 798 32.88 -11.84 32.06
N SER A 799 33.92 -12.52 32.55
CA SER A 799 34.35 -12.38 33.95
C SER A 799 34.81 -10.96 34.24
N GLU A 800 35.60 -10.35 33.35
CA GLU A 800 36.04 -8.96 33.44
C GLU A 800 34.83 -7.99 33.43
N LEU A 801 33.80 -8.33 32.65
CA LEU A 801 32.58 -7.52 32.50
C LEU A 801 31.47 -7.83 33.52
N SER A 802 31.62 -8.84 34.38
CA SER A 802 30.61 -9.22 35.38
C SER A 802 30.77 -8.44 36.69
N ASP A 803 31.96 -7.88 36.94
CA ASP A 803 32.24 -7.03 38.10
C ASP A 803 31.80 -5.59 37.84
N LEU A 804 30.52 -5.30 38.08
CA LEU A 804 29.94 -3.98 37.84
C LEU A 804 30.64 -2.83 38.60
N GLU A 805 31.27 -3.14 39.73
CA GLU A 805 31.96 -2.14 40.56
C GLU A 805 33.22 -1.58 39.90
N ASN A 806 33.82 -2.31 38.96
CA ASN A 806 35.06 -1.95 38.26
C ASN A 806 34.83 -1.09 37.01
N PHE A 807 33.58 -0.94 36.55
CA PHE A 807 33.30 -0.08 35.40
C PHE A 807 33.30 1.39 35.78
N LYS A 808 34.12 2.14 35.05
CA LYS A 808 34.19 3.60 35.14
C LYS A 808 33.01 4.31 34.48
N CYS A 809 32.12 3.55 33.82
CA CYS A 809 30.98 3.99 33.01
C CYS A 809 29.65 4.15 33.78
N LYS A 810 29.65 4.16 35.13
CA LYS A 810 28.43 4.19 35.98
C LYS A 810 27.46 5.35 35.69
N ASN A 811 27.92 6.41 35.01
CA ASN A 811 27.14 7.60 34.68
C ASN A 811 26.83 7.76 33.17
N ILE A 812 27.17 6.77 32.32
CA ILE A 812 26.84 6.84 30.90
C ILE A 812 25.35 6.52 30.73
N ASN A 813 24.54 7.56 30.55
CA ASN A 813 23.16 7.40 30.14
C ASN A 813 23.15 7.10 28.63
N VAL A 814 23.19 5.81 28.26
CA VAL A 814 22.95 5.40 26.87
C VAL A 814 21.53 5.81 26.53
N GLY A 815 21.39 6.96 25.86
CA GLY A 815 20.11 7.48 25.46
C GLY A 815 19.45 6.51 24.49
N ASN A 816 18.13 6.35 24.57
CA ASN A 816 17.41 5.88 23.41
C ASN A 816 17.67 6.89 22.29
N LEU A 817 18.09 6.41 21.10
CA LEU A 817 18.15 7.25 19.90
C LEU A 817 16.81 7.95 19.72
N ASN A 818 16.73 9.24 20.07
CA ASN A 818 15.48 9.98 19.96
C ASN A 818 15.34 10.53 18.53
N PHE A 819 14.59 9.79 17.71
CA PHE A 819 14.26 10.16 16.34
C PHE A 819 13.32 11.36 16.22
N GLU A 820 12.74 11.84 17.32
CA GLU A 820 11.83 12.99 17.31
C GLU A 820 12.56 14.34 17.10
N GLY A 821 13.88 14.39 17.30
CA GLY A 821 14.71 15.54 16.95
C GLY A 821 15.07 15.56 15.46
N ASP A 822 14.76 16.65 14.75
CA ASP A 822 14.91 16.87 13.29
C ASP A 822 16.29 16.49 12.67
N HIS A 823 17.32 16.25 13.49
CA HIS A 823 18.68 15.98 13.05
C HIS A 823 19.01 14.48 12.86
N LEU A 824 18.51 13.57 13.70
CA LEU A 824 18.92 12.16 13.65
C LEU A 824 18.48 11.45 12.37
N ARG A 825 17.30 11.81 11.84
CA ARG A 825 16.83 11.36 10.53
C ARG A 825 17.81 11.71 9.40
N SER A 826 18.23 12.97 9.39
CA SER A 826 19.15 13.48 8.38
C SER A 826 20.47 12.73 8.48
N TYR A 827 20.92 12.43 9.70
CA TYR A 827 22.13 11.64 9.93
C TYR A 827 21.99 10.16 9.57
N TYR A 828 20.83 9.56 9.79
CA TYR A 828 20.54 8.19 9.35
C TYR A 828 20.62 8.09 7.81
N ILE A 829 19.93 8.97 7.09
CA ILE A 829 20.00 9.01 5.62
C ILE A 829 21.41 9.30 5.12
N GLU A 830 22.10 10.24 5.74
CA GLU A 830 23.47 10.58 5.38
C GLU A 830 24.41 9.38 5.62
N PHE A 831 24.28 8.69 6.75
CA PHE A 831 25.01 7.45 7.01
C PHE A 831 24.75 6.39 5.94
N LEU A 832 23.48 6.13 5.61
CA LEU A 832 23.14 5.13 4.59
C LEU A 832 23.69 5.51 3.22
N ASP A 833 23.57 6.78 2.82
CA ASP A 833 24.03 7.28 1.53
C ASP A 833 25.54 7.12 1.39
N ILE A 834 26.29 7.55 2.41
CA ILE A 834 27.73 7.43 2.44
C ILE A 834 28.14 5.95 2.48
N SER A 835 27.57 5.18 3.40
CA SER A 835 27.94 3.79 3.67
C SER A 835 27.67 2.88 2.47
N ALA A 836 26.50 3.01 1.85
CA ALA A 836 26.13 2.24 0.66
C ALA A 836 27.02 2.60 -0.54
N ASN A 837 27.36 3.88 -0.73
CA ASN A 837 28.24 4.33 -1.80
C ASN A 837 29.71 3.89 -1.60
N ILE A 838 30.21 3.82 -0.37
CA ILE A 838 31.55 3.28 -0.10
C ILE A 838 31.58 1.79 -0.43
N ARG A 839 30.56 1.03 0.00
CA ARG A 839 30.49 -0.39 -0.34
C ARG A 839 30.33 -0.62 -1.85
N ALA A 840 29.49 0.17 -2.52
CA ALA A 840 29.37 0.12 -3.98
C ALA A 840 30.73 0.27 -4.67
N LYS A 841 31.58 1.19 -4.20
CA LYS A 841 32.96 1.34 -4.69
C LYS A 841 33.83 0.11 -4.43
N CYS A 842 33.73 -0.54 -3.25
CA CYS A 842 34.46 -1.79 -2.98
C CYS A 842 34.19 -2.85 -4.07
N TYR A 843 32.95 -2.94 -4.55
CA TYR A 843 32.53 -3.91 -5.57
C TYR A 843 32.52 -3.33 -6.99
N THR A 844 33.16 -2.18 -7.23
CA THR A 844 33.23 -1.49 -8.54
C THR A 844 31.87 -1.18 -9.17
N LEU A 845 30.86 -0.92 -8.34
CA LEU A 845 29.52 -0.54 -8.75
C LEU A 845 29.40 0.97 -8.97
N GLN A 846 28.42 1.38 -9.77
CA GLN A 846 28.08 2.79 -9.96
C GLN A 846 27.61 3.44 -8.65
N SER A 847 27.85 4.75 -8.53
CA SER A 847 27.40 5.53 -7.39
C SER A 847 25.87 5.54 -7.28
N ILE A 848 25.38 5.34 -6.08
CA ILE A 848 23.98 5.31 -5.71
C ILE A 848 23.51 6.75 -5.50
N GLN A 849 22.41 7.13 -6.15
CA GLN A 849 21.84 8.45 -5.97
C GLN A 849 21.12 8.53 -4.61
N LYS A 850 21.34 9.63 -3.87
CA LYS A 850 20.74 9.88 -2.55
C LYS A 850 19.22 9.66 -2.49
N HIS A 851 18.49 10.02 -3.54
CA HIS A 851 17.04 9.82 -3.59
C HIS A 851 16.65 8.33 -3.49
N LEU A 852 17.43 7.43 -4.08
CA LEU A 852 17.18 5.98 -4.00
C LEU A 852 17.45 5.46 -2.59
N VAL A 853 18.48 5.99 -1.93
CA VAL A 853 18.78 5.70 -0.52
C VAL A 853 17.60 6.09 0.35
N GLU A 854 17.05 7.28 0.16
CA GLU A 854 15.87 7.76 0.90
C GLU A 854 14.63 6.89 0.66
N ILE A 855 14.46 6.33 -0.55
CA ILE A 855 13.35 5.41 -0.85
C ILE A 855 13.47 4.11 -0.06
N VAL A 856 14.67 3.53 -0.04
CA VAL A 856 14.92 2.20 0.53
C VAL A 856 15.04 2.25 2.05
N ALA A 857 15.67 3.30 2.59
CA ALA A 857 15.89 3.50 4.01
C ALA A 857 14.61 3.32 4.84
N PHE A 858 13.51 3.84 4.31
CA PHE A 858 12.22 3.90 4.98
C PHE A 858 11.22 2.83 4.51
N GLU A 859 11.63 1.91 3.62
CA GLU A 859 10.71 0.93 2.99
C GLU A 859 9.43 1.61 2.52
N ASN A 860 9.57 2.73 1.78
CA ASN A 860 8.46 3.65 1.55
C ASN A 860 7.25 2.92 0.99
N ASP A 861 6.23 2.72 1.83
CA ASP A 861 4.90 2.36 1.35
C ASP A 861 4.49 3.47 0.40
N ARG A 862 4.42 3.11 -0.89
CA ARG A 862 4.02 4.01 -1.97
C ARG A 862 2.52 4.30 -1.82
N THR A 863 2.06 4.93 -0.74
CA THR A 863 0.62 5.21 -0.59
C THR A 863 0.18 6.24 -1.63
N CYS A 864 -0.82 5.93 -2.45
CA CYS A 864 -1.38 6.85 -3.43
C CYS A 864 -2.79 7.30 -3.00
N PRO A 865 -3.06 8.61 -2.85
CA PRO A 865 -4.41 9.11 -2.56
C PRO A 865 -5.46 8.65 -3.57
N LEU A 866 -5.10 8.58 -4.85
CA LEU A 866 -6.03 8.18 -5.91
C LEU A 866 -6.54 6.76 -5.70
N THR A 867 -5.63 5.84 -5.36
CA THR A 867 -5.97 4.45 -5.10
C THR A 867 -6.75 4.30 -3.78
N GLN A 868 -6.46 5.13 -2.77
CA GLN A 868 -7.24 5.18 -1.52
C GLN A 868 -8.69 5.62 -1.80
N SER A 869 -8.88 6.68 -2.57
CA SER A 869 -10.20 7.17 -2.99
C SER A 869 -10.99 6.11 -3.75
N ILE A 870 -10.37 5.41 -4.70
CA ILE A 870 -11.02 4.33 -5.44
C ILE A 870 -11.38 3.16 -4.52
N SER A 871 -10.47 2.73 -3.65
CA SER A 871 -10.70 1.64 -2.70
C SER A 871 -11.85 1.95 -1.73
N ALA A 872 -11.89 3.17 -1.18
CA ALA A 872 -12.97 3.63 -0.31
C ALA A 872 -14.33 3.76 -1.04
N SER A 873 -14.30 4.02 -2.36
CA SER A 873 -15.50 4.02 -3.20
C SER A 873 -16.05 2.60 -3.36
N ILE A 874 -15.18 1.61 -3.62
CA ILE A 874 -15.56 0.19 -3.73
C ILE A 874 -16.16 -0.31 -2.41
N LEU A 875 -15.54 0.02 -1.27
CA LEU A 875 -16.11 -0.24 0.06
C LEU A 875 -17.57 0.23 0.16
N SER A 876 -17.86 1.41 -0.36
CA SER A 876 -19.19 2.00 -0.28
C SER A 876 -20.20 1.28 -1.17
N PHE A 877 -19.76 0.76 -2.33
CA PHE A 877 -20.60 -0.09 -3.18
C PHE A 877 -20.98 -1.38 -2.44
N GLU A 878 -20.00 -2.03 -1.82
CA GLU A 878 -20.23 -3.28 -1.09
C GLU A 878 -21.02 -3.06 0.21
N LEU A 879 -20.87 -1.90 0.85
CA LEU A 879 -21.73 -1.49 1.96
C LEU A 879 -23.21 -1.41 1.52
N MET A 880 -23.51 -0.83 0.34
CA MET A 880 -24.88 -0.79 -0.17
C MET A 880 -25.47 -2.18 -0.42
N ASN A 881 -24.65 -3.13 -0.90
CA ASN A 881 -25.06 -4.53 -1.04
C ASN A 881 -25.37 -5.18 0.32
N LEU A 882 -24.51 -4.95 1.31
CA LEU A 882 -24.67 -5.48 2.66
C LEU A 882 -25.98 -5.00 3.32
N LEU A 883 -26.29 -3.70 3.20
CA LEU A 883 -27.51 -3.10 3.75
C LEU A 883 -28.81 -3.64 3.11
N GLN A 884 -28.70 -4.01 1.84
CA GLN A 884 -29.77 -4.64 1.06
C GLN A 884 -29.83 -6.17 1.24
N LYS A 885 -28.87 -6.78 1.96
CA LYS A 885 -28.74 -8.24 2.12
C LYS A 885 -28.69 -8.98 0.77
N ARG A 886 -27.87 -8.46 -0.14
CA ARG A 886 -27.64 -9.04 -1.46
C ARG A 886 -26.92 -10.38 -1.36
N LYS A 887 -26.98 -11.16 -2.45
CA LYS A 887 -26.32 -12.47 -2.55
C LYS A 887 -24.86 -12.30 -2.97
N ARG A 888 -24.05 -13.34 -2.78
CA ARG A 888 -22.65 -13.40 -3.22
C ARG A 888 -22.41 -12.87 -4.65
N GLU A 889 -23.27 -13.22 -5.60
CA GLU A 889 -23.13 -12.83 -7.02
C GLU A 889 -23.22 -11.32 -7.25
N ASP A 890 -23.83 -10.58 -6.32
CA ASP A 890 -23.94 -9.13 -6.39
C ASP A 890 -22.69 -8.46 -5.81
N TYR A 891 -21.96 -9.09 -4.90
CA TYR A 891 -20.74 -8.51 -4.31
C TYR A 891 -19.57 -8.55 -5.28
N ARG A 892 -18.57 -7.71 -5.01
CA ARG A 892 -17.36 -7.63 -5.83
C ARG A 892 -16.09 -7.61 -4.99
N GLN A 893 -15.12 -8.42 -5.42
CA GLN A 893 -13.71 -8.30 -5.04
C GLN A 893 -12.96 -7.70 -6.22
N CYS A 894 -12.03 -6.79 -5.95
CA CYS A 894 -11.35 -6.05 -7.00
C CYS A 894 -9.83 -6.08 -6.86
N GLU A 895 -9.14 -6.44 -7.94
CA GLU A 895 -7.70 -6.21 -8.16
C GLU A 895 -7.53 -5.04 -9.13
N LEU A 896 -6.85 -3.99 -8.68
CA LEU A 896 -6.67 -2.74 -9.40
C LEU A 896 -5.20 -2.48 -9.65
N ASP A 897 -4.87 -2.06 -10.88
CA ASP A 897 -3.60 -1.42 -11.22
C ASP A 897 -3.86 -0.22 -12.15
N LEU A 898 -3.86 0.97 -11.56
CA LEU A 898 -4.13 2.21 -12.30
C LEU A 898 -3.02 2.58 -13.28
N ALA A 899 -1.80 2.05 -13.13
CA ALA A 899 -0.69 2.38 -14.02
C ALA A 899 -0.93 1.85 -15.44
N ILE A 900 -1.53 0.67 -15.54
CA ILE A 900 -1.84 -0.02 -16.80
C ILE A 900 -3.34 -0.06 -17.11
N ASN A 901 -4.16 0.60 -16.29
CA ASN A 901 -5.63 0.62 -16.38
C ASN A 901 -6.29 -0.76 -16.17
N LYS A 902 -5.64 -1.67 -15.42
CA LYS A 902 -6.21 -2.98 -15.10
C LYS A 902 -7.20 -2.84 -13.94
N CYS A 903 -8.41 -3.33 -14.14
CA CYS A 903 -9.41 -3.51 -13.09
C CYS A 903 -10.03 -4.90 -13.28
N VAL A 904 -9.72 -5.82 -12.38
CA VAL A 904 -10.36 -7.13 -12.29
C VAL A 904 -11.43 -7.02 -11.23
N ASN A 905 -12.66 -7.32 -11.60
CA ASN A 905 -13.80 -7.14 -10.74
C ASN A 905 -14.69 -8.38 -10.81
N GLU A 906 -14.62 -9.22 -9.79
CA GLU A 906 -15.24 -10.54 -9.80
C GLU A 906 -16.10 -10.74 -8.55
N PRO A 907 -17.10 -11.64 -8.57
CA PRO A 907 -17.76 -12.08 -7.36
C PRO A 907 -16.76 -12.74 -6.38
N PRO A 908 -16.90 -12.55 -5.06
CA PRO A 908 -16.11 -13.28 -4.08
C PRO A 908 -16.24 -14.81 -4.24
N CYS A 909 -15.21 -15.53 -3.81
CA CYS A 909 -15.24 -16.99 -3.78
C CYS A 909 -16.39 -17.50 -2.89
N GLN A 910 -16.89 -18.70 -3.16
CA GLN A 910 -17.86 -19.34 -2.28
C GLN A 910 -17.19 -19.83 -0.99
N PRO A 911 -17.93 -19.92 0.13
CA PRO A 911 -17.45 -20.62 1.32
C PRO A 911 -16.94 -22.01 0.97
N LYS A 912 -15.70 -22.30 1.35
CA LYS A 912 -15.11 -23.61 1.10
C LYS A 912 -15.88 -24.67 1.90
N LYS A 913 -16.46 -25.64 1.19
CA LYS A 913 -17.15 -26.78 1.80
C LYS A 913 -16.14 -27.88 2.13
N HIS A 914 -16.19 -28.34 3.37
CA HIS A 914 -15.57 -29.58 3.80
C HIS A 914 -16.66 -30.66 3.77
N ASP A 915 -16.43 -31.71 2.97
CA ASP A 915 -17.30 -32.88 2.86
C ASP A 915 -16.51 -34.19 3.00
N SER A 916 -17.21 -35.27 3.29
CA SER A 916 -16.63 -36.60 3.55
C SER A 916 -15.97 -37.26 2.34
N ASN A 917 -15.99 -36.63 1.16
CA ASN A 917 -15.42 -37.21 -0.07
C ASN A 917 -13.96 -36.82 -0.30
N GLN A 918 -13.41 -35.88 0.48
CA GLN A 918 -12.05 -35.35 0.27
C GLN A 918 -10.94 -36.26 0.85
N ASP A 919 -11.23 -37.02 1.91
CA ASP A 919 -10.30 -37.99 2.51
C ASP A 919 -11.06 -39.16 3.18
N PRO A 920 -10.97 -40.40 2.65
CA PRO A 920 -11.71 -41.56 3.17
C PRO A 920 -11.27 -42.02 4.57
N ASP A 921 -10.12 -41.56 5.06
CA ASP A 921 -9.55 -41.91 6.38
C ASP A 921 -9.94 -40.90 7.48
N THR A 922 -10.76 -39.91 7.15
CA THR A 922 -11.25 -38.90 8.09
C THR A 922 -12.77 -38.85 8.18
N VAL A 923 -13.28 -38.35 9.32
CA VAL A 923 -14.71 -38.13 9.57
C VAL A 923 -14.93 -36.68 9.95
N LEU A 924 -15.83 -35.99 9.25
CA LEU A 924 -16.14 -34.59 9.52
C LEU A 924 -17.24 -34.44 10.57
N ILE A 925 -17.09 -33.46 11.46
CA ILE A 925 -18.08 -33.14 12.49
C ILE A 925 -18.38 -31.62 12.45
N PRO A 926 -19.58 -31.20 12.02
CA PRO A 926 -20.65 -32.02 11.46
C PRO A 926 -20.26 -32.63 10.09
N SER A 927 -21.07 -33.54 9.55
CA SER A 927 -20.77 -34.29 8.32
C SER A 927 -20.42 -33.41 7.11
N GLU A 928 -20.96 -32.20 7.08
CA GLU A 928 -20.61 -31.15 6.13
C GLU A 928 -20.58 -29.81 6.87
N PHE A 929 -19.55 -29.00 6.61
CA PHE A 929 -19.45 -27.65 7.14
C PHE A 929 -18.59 -26.76 6.24
N THR A 930 -18.70 -25.45 6.46
CA THR A 930 -17.89 -24.42 5.83
C THR A 930 -16.98 -23.74 6.85
N GLU A 931 -16.05 -22.92 6.37
CA GLU A 931 -15.14 -22.12 7.21
C GLU A 931 -15.86 -21.19 8.21
N TRP A 932 -17.14 -20.89 7.98
CA TRP A 932 -17.97 -20.06 8.86
C TRP A 932 -18.66 -20.82 9.99
N ASP A 933 -18.94 -22.11 9.76
CA ASP A 933 -19.74 -22.94 10.65
C ASP A 933 -19.00 -23.21 11.96
N LYS A 934 -19.76 -23.21 13.06
CA LYS A 934 -19.24 -23.45 14.40
C LYS A 934 -20.10 -24.44 15.14
N LEU A 935 -19.46 -25.42 15.77
CA LEU A 935 -20.10 -26.27 16.77
C LEU A 935 -20.22 -25.48 18.06
N ARG A 936 -21.44 -25.12 18.43
CA ARG A 936 -21.71 -24.33 19.63
C ARG A 936 -22.08 -25.25 20.79
N ILE A 937 -21.30 -25.17 21.86
CA ILE A 937 -21.52 -25.93 23.08
C ILE A 937 -22.15 -25.00 24.11
N TYR A 938 -23.39 -25.34 24.47
CA TYR A 938 -24.21 -24.64 25.44
C TYR A 938 -24.35 -25.45 26.72
N GLY A 939 -24.67 -24.76 27.81
CA GLY A 939 -24.64 -25.33 29.14
C GLY A 939 -23.20 -25.52 29.62
N ARG A 940 -22.98 -25.34 30.91
CA ARG A 940 -21.66 -25.36 31.54
C ARG A 940 -21.11 -26.80 31.64
N GLN A 941 -20.86 -27.43 30.49
CA GLN A 941 -20.51 -28.85 30.36
C GLN A 941 -19.09 -29.10 30.87
N THR A 942 -18.92 -30.12 31.70
CA THR A 942 -17.59 -30.57 32.17
C THR A 942 -16.87 -31.32 31.06
N ILE A 943 -15.56 -31.54 31.23
CA ILE A 943 -14.77 -32.36 30.31
C ILE A 943 -15.38 -33.77 30.18
N ASN A 944 -15.83 -34.36 31.30
CA ASN A 944 -16.52 -35.66 31.28
C ASN A 944 -17.82 -35.61 30.47
N THR A 945 -18.66 -34.59 30.69
CA THR A 945 -19.90 -34.42 29.93
C THR A 945 -19.64 -34.24 28.44
N LEU A 946 -18.60 -33.49 28.06
CA LEU A 946 -18.19 -33.32 26.66
C LEU A 946 -17.79 -34.64 26.02
N ILE A 947 -16.92 -35.41 26.68
CA ILE A 947 -16.46 -36.72 26.20
C ILE A 947 -17.65 -37.66 26.00
N ASN A 948 -18.53 -37.76 27.00
CA ASN A 948 -19.70 -38.63 26.93
C ASN A 948 -20.69 -38.17 25.86
N ASN A 949 -20.92 -36.87 25.71
CA ASN A 949 -21.82 -36.34 24.69
C ASN A 949 -21.36 -36.69 23.27
N PHE A 950 -20.08 -36.52 22.94
CA PHE A 950 -19.56 -36.90 21.62
C PHE A 950 -19.55 -38.42 21.42
N TYR A 951 -19.32 -39.19 22.48
CA TYR A 951 -19.37 -40.65 22.41
C TYR A 951 -20.81 -41.18 22.20
N GLU A 952 -21.76 -40.76 23.04
CA GLU A 952 -23.14 -41.23 23.02
C GLU A 952 -23.90 -40.77 21.78
N LYS A 953 -23.67 -39.52 21.35
CA LYS A 953 -24.42 -38.93 20.24
C LYS A 953 -23.85 -39.31 18.88
N ASP A 954 -22.52 -39.31 18.77
CA ASP A 954 -21.85 -39.36 17.47
C ASP A 954 -20.83 -40.52 17.35
N ASN A 955 -20.72 -41.40 18.36
CA ASN A 955 -19.73 -42.51 18.43
C ASN A 955 -18.27 -42.05 18.26
N ILE A 956 -17.96 -40.86 18.78
CA ILE A 956 -16.65 -40.21 18.64
C ILE A 956 -15.92 -40.21 19.97
N ILE A 957 -14.70 -40.73 19.97
CA ILE A 957 -13.81 -40.81 21.12
C ILE A 957 -12.88 -39.59 21.07
N LEU A 958 -13.11 -38.62 21.94
CA LEU A 958 -12.19 -37.50 22.13
C LEU A 958 -10.87 -38.00 22.73
N THR A 959 -9.74 -37.58 22.16
CA THR A 959 -8.40 -37.92 22.65
C THR A 959 -7.71 -36.73 23.32
N ASN A 960 -7.97 -35.51 22.85
CA ASN A 960 -7.35 -34.30 23.37
C ASN A 960 -8.30 -33.10 23.20
N ILE A 961 -8.33 -32.23 24.22
CA ILE A 961 -9.02 -30.94 24.22
C ILE A 961 -8.00 -29.84 24.51
N LEU A 962 -7.85 -28.91 23.58
CA LEU A 962 -7.17 -27.64 23.81
C LEU A 962 -8.21 -26.50 23.90
N ALA A 963 -8.01 -25.58 24.82
CA ALA A 963 -8.74 -24.31 24.87
C ALA A 963 -7.77 -23.17 24.52
N GLU A 964 -8.06 -22.38 23.48
CA GLU A 964 -7.22 -21.24 23.07
C GLU A 964 -5.74 -21.64 22.88
N ASN A 965 -5.52 -22.81 22.25
CA ASN A 965 -4.21 -23.45 22.04
C ASN A 965 -3.46 -23.88 23.32
N GLN A 966 -4.11 -23.88 24.49
CA GLN A 966 -3.56 -24.46 25.71
C GLN A 966 -4.17 -25.84 25.94
N LEU A 967 -3.32 -26.81 26.24
CA LEU A 967 -3.74 -28.18 26.52
C LEU A 967 -4.53 -28.22 27.83
N VAL A 968 -5.81 -28.58 27.74
CA VAL A 968 -6.71 -28.65 28.91
C VAL A 968 -6.91 -30.10 29.35
N TRP A 969 -6.98 -31.04 28.41
CA TRP A 969 -7.12 -32.46 28.71
C TRP A 969 -6.52 -33.31 27.60
N ASP A 970 -5.83 -34.40 27.96
CA ASP A 970 -5.29 -35.40 27.03
C ASP A 970 -5.43 -36.79 27.61
N GLN A 971 -6.02 -37.71 26.87
CA GLN A 971 -6.26 -39.10 27.29
C GLN A 971 -4.96 -39.86 27.62
N SER A 972 -3.83 -39.47 27.03
CA SER A 972 -2.54 -40.16 27.19
C SER A 972 -1.74 -39.76 28.42
N LEU A 973 -2.15 -38.70 29.12
CA LEU A 973 -1.43 -38.18 30.29
C LEU A 973 -1.90 -38.84 31.60
N GLU A 974 -0.97 -39.05 32.53
CA GLU A 974 -1.28 -39.59 33.87
C GLU A 974 -2.04 -38.56 34.74
N ASN A 975 -2.87 -39.05 35.67
CA ASN A 975 -3.64 -38.26 36.66
C ASN A 975 -4.73 -37.30 36.09
N GLN A 976 -5.21 -37.52 34.87
CA GLN A 976 -6.25 -36.69 34.23
C GLN A 976 -7.66 -36.88 34.82
N GLU A 977 -7.91 -37.94 35.60
CA GLU A 977 -9.21 -38.22 36.23
C GLU A 977 -9.67 -37.07 37.16
N GLN A 978 -8.73 -36.34 37.77
CA GLN A 978 -9.02 -35.27 38.73
C GLN A 978 -9.59 -34.00 38.09
N ILE A 979 -9.47 -33.85 36.76
CA ILE A 979 -9.96 -32.66 36.04
C ILE A 979 -11.23 -32.94 35.23
N LEU A 980 -11.70 -34.19 35.16
CA LEU A 980 -12.87 -34.59 34.37
C LEU A 980 -14.17 -33.89 34.82
N ASP A 981 -14.32 -33.62 36.11
CA ASP A 981 -15.48 -32.91 36.67
C ASP A 981 -15.39 -31.37 36.53
N LYS A 982 -14.26 -30.85 36.04
CA LYS A 982 -14.11 -29.41 35.73
C LYS A 982 -14.55 -29.12 34.31
N THR A 983 -14.96 -27.88 34.08
CA THR A 983 -15.17 -27.37 32.72
C THR A 983 -13.84 -27.04 32.03
N PRO A 984 -13.78 -27.08 30.68
CA PRO A 984 -12.60 -26.62 29.96
C PRO A 984 -12.19 -25.19 30.33
N ALA A 985 -13.16 -24.32 30.60
CA ALA A 985 -12.91 -22.95 31.01
C ALA A 985 -12.28 -22.82 32.40
N GLU A 986 -12.67 -23.68 33.36
CA GLU A 986 -12.08 -23.71 34.70
C GLU A 986 -10.62 -24.17 34.67
N VAL A 987 -10.33 -25.25 33.92
CA VAL A 987 -8.95 -25.72 33.76
C VAL A 987 -8.10 -24.68 33.01
N TYR A 988 -8.63 -24.08 31.96
CA TYR A 988 -7.94 -23.02 31.24
C TYR A 988 -7.62 -21.81 32.14
N LYS A 989 -8.54 -21.42 33.03
CA LYS A 989 -8.32 -20.34 34.00
C LYS A 989 -7.23 -20.67 35.03
N GLU A 990 -7.06 -21.94 35.38
CA GLU A 990 -5.96 -22.40 36.25
C GLU A 990 -4.61 -22.34 35.54
N LEU A 991 -4.58 -22.64 34.24
CA LEU A 991 -3.36 -22.61 33.41
C LEU A 991 -2.95 -21.18 33.02
N VAL A 992 -3.93 -20.33 32.72
CA VAL A 992 -3.71 -18.97 32.23
C VAL A 992 -4.35 -17.97 33.19
N LYS A 993 -3.50 -17.27 33.94
CA LYS A 993 -3.94 -16.22 34.88
C LYS A 993 -4.78 -15.17 34.13
N ASN A 994 -6.01 -14.94 34.59
CA ASN A 994 -7.01 -14.07 33.97
C ASN A 994 -7.51 -14.51 32.57
N GLY A 995 -7.22 -15.73 32.11
CA GLY A 995 -7.49 -16.14 30.72
C GLY A 995 -8.95 -16.10 30.26
N THR A 996 -9.91 -16.14 31.20
CA THR A 996 -11.36 -16.10 30.91
C THR A 996 -12.02 -14.74 31.18
N VAL A 997 -11.29 -13.73 31.65
CA VAL A 997 -11.86 -12.41 31.96
C VAL A 997 -12.32 -11.73 30.67
N GLY A 998 -13.57 -11.26 30.63
CA GLY A 998 -14.13 -10.55 29.47
C GLY A 998 -14.53 -11.44 28.28
N LYS A 999 -14.45 -12.78 28.42
CA LYS A 999 -14.89 -13.74 27.41
C LYS A 999 -16.26 -14.33 27.76
N SER A 1000 -17.14 -14.41 26.77
CA SER A 1000 -18.39 -15.15 26.82
C SER A 1000 -18.22 -16.60 26.35
N ALA A 1001 -17.19 -16.86 25.53
CA ALA A 1001 -16.87 -18.18 24.98
C ALA A 1001 -15.36 -18.41 24.82
N LEU A 1002 -14.97 -19.69 24.75
CA LEU A 1002 -13.62 -20.15 24.38
C LEU A 1002 -13.67 -20.90 23.05
N GLU A 1003 -12.62 -20.75 22.24
CA GLU A 1003 -12.36 -21.65 21.12
C GLU A 1003 -11.75 -22.96 21.65
N LEU A 1004 -12.41 -24.09 21.36
CA LEU A 1004 -11.86 -25.41 21.63
C LEU A 1004 -11.32 -26.03 20.35
N ALA A 1005 -10.12 -26.60 20.42
CA ALA A 1005 -9.60 -27.50 19.41
C ALA A 1005 -9.69 -28.94 19.94
N LEU A 1006 -10.49 -29.76 19.26
CA LEU A 1006 -10.74 -31.13 19.64
C LEU A 1006 -9.97 -32.06 18.71
N SER A 1007 -9.25 -33.02 19.29
CA SER A 1007 -8.75 -34.18 18.55
C SER A 1007 -9.57 -35.39 18.95
N ALA A 1008 -10.05 -36.15 17.96
CA ALA A 1008 -10.88 -37.31 18.22
C ALA A 1008 -10.72 -38.39 17.15
N LYS A 1009 -11.16 -39.60 17.48
CA LYS A 1009 -11.22 -40.72 16.55
C LYS A 1009 -12.57 -41.43 16.64
N THR A 1010 -12.98 -42.08 15.55
CA THR A 1010 -14.12 -43.00 15.60
C THR A 1010 -13.73 -44.32 16.26
N ASN A 1011 -14.73 -45.15 16.60
CA ASN A 1011 -14.50 -46.53 17.06
C ASN A 1011 -13.69 -47.39 16.06
N GLU A 1012 -13.69 -47.02 14.77
CA GLU A 1012 -12.91 -47.68 13.71
C GLU A 1012 -11.49 -47.11 13.57
N GLY A 1013 -11.10 -46.12 14.38
CA GLY A 1013 -9.77 -45.52 14.39
C GLY A 1013 -9.54 -44.39 13.39
N LYS A 1014 -10.57 -43.97 12.64
CA LYS A 1014 -10.50 -42.84 11.70
C LYS A 1014 -10.37 -41.51 12.43
N GLN A 1015 -9.58 -40.57 11.89
CA GLN A 1015 -9.41 -39.26 12.52
C GLN A 1015 -10.65 -38.38 12.30
N CYS A 1016 -11.03 -37.63 13.32
CA CYS A 1016 -12.15 -36.69 13.22
C CYS A 1016 -11.64 -35.26 12.97
N ILE A 1017 -12.26 -34.56 12.02
CA ILE A 1017 -12.02 -33.14 11.74
C ILE A 1017 -13.27 -32.36 12.13
N PHE A 1018 -13.12 -31.41 13.04
CA PHE A 1018 -14.24 -30.62 13.55
C PHE A 1018 -14.32 -29.27 12.84
N ALA A 1019 -15.54 -28.78 12.64
CA ALA A 1019 -15.77 -27.34 12.52
C ALA A 1019 -15.30 -26.63 13.80
N LYS A 1020 -15.03 -25.33 13.71
CA LYS A 1020 -14.59 -24.55 14.88
C LYS A 1020 -15.54 -24.73 16.06
N VAL A 1021 -15.02 -25.05 17.24
CA VAL A 1021 -15.85 -25.31 18.41
C VAL A 1021 -15.88 -24.08 19.32
N LYS A 1022 -17.09 -23.53 19.52
CA LYS A 1022 -17.34 -22.38 20.41
C LYS A 1022 -17.98 -22.88 21.70
N TYR A 1023 -17.21 -22.90 22.78
CA TYR A 1023 -17.66 -23.30 24.11
C TYR A 1023 -18.08 -22.08 24.92
N ASN A 1024 -19.36 -21.96 25.26
CA ASN A 1024 -19.85 -20.83 26.04
C ASN A 1024 -19.52 -20.99 27.54
N ILE A 1025 -18.97 -19.95 28.15
CA ILE A 1025 -18.49 -19.96 29.55
C ILE A 1025 -19.63 -19.67 30.54
N GLY A 1026 -20.72 -19.02 30.09
CA GLY A 1026 -21.87 -18.64 30.92
C GLY A 1026 -23.11 -19.52 30.72
N ASP A 1027 -24.05 -19.42 31.66
CA ASP A 1027 -25.37 -20.10 31.66
C ASP A 1027 -26.37 -19.48 30.66
N GLY A 1028 -25.95 -19.22 29.43
CA GLY A 1028 -26.84 -18.65 28.41
C GLY A 1028 -27.87 -19.67 27.93
N GLU A 1029 -29.15 -19.35 28.10
CA GLU A 1029 -30.33 -20.03 27.51
C GLU A 1029 -30.28 -20.10 25.98
#